data_AF-A0A8T1V8B3-F1
#
_entry.id   AF-A0A8T1V8B3-F1
#
_cell.length_a   1.000
_cell.length_b   1.000
_cell.length_c   1.000
_cell.angle_alpha   90.00
_cell.angle_beta   90.00
_cell.angle_gamma   90.00
#
_symmetry.space_group_name_H-M   'P 1'
#
loop_
_entity.id
_entity.type
_entity.pdbx_description
1 polymer ?
#
loop_
_entity_poly.entity_id
_entity_poly.type
_entity_poly.pdbx_seq_one_letter_code
_entity_poly.pdbx_strand_id
1 'polypeptide(L)'
;MEPVDDKSRTVAACSALWLGSGNTPLEHYTWKSSRGDTWELVMSDEFNTPQRSFRPGDDHMWTSIEKPDGVNEAMEVYAHNKTTTSCDEADGVCSFQIELEDSITHLQVWNSYQKTPGFENVTFFYRGGMVQSWNKFCLQGGMIEVRAQLPAALSESSGNPDFILDASARAQSLRYYPTWPGIWMMGNLGRAIFSGSTNRMWPFSYDTCDPDAFKPNNQRISACDADPGSGMNPNQGRGAPEIDIVEGGGTSISASIQVGPGMPPDFRVVTPLDENKLCIYSSSCETPGANVPGIPESVYLGTRGHQSWYQNLRYAANNFCQQNVSETQTYGTVEAALKAGIEDNVCSVAMCPASLDINSNLDHMHPSGDGRWGINSNGTCFSARNSYMGEFICSAGNPDPSCKPLKDAPVLPQDNSAFAFQMDALSANWPVHMAVYSDFVEYQVEWVPGPNGYVRWMLSGDPLYEIPAQTITDPPQGASVKNPPKIMIEEPLYLIFNVAMSSKWGAQPPNPKNPCRGDGMDPVANAICDSFPMHLKVDYIRVYQDLSSSSVMSVGCDPETHPTRQWILDHLDEYEDEENKLVEVRGKAFCRTDADCTVQTSHRRRRPPTASSTNRRSTVVLTGRCVDQRCECSSDTWTGPRCILPSKPSAAAFGPPVVLAACIGSLLLVLGISSCVAICFMRKKDAEAVETERKAKQQQRQQYELLRRQSSQHLQSAWPSE
;
A
#
# COMPACT_ATOMS: atom_id res chain seq x y z
N MET A 1 33.66 1.93 23.46
CA MET A 1 33.10 2.76 22.37
C MET A 1 32.27 1.83 21.51
N GLU A 2 30.99 1.74 21.87
CA GLU A 2 29.99 0.92 21.20
C GLU A 2 29.79 1.39 19.75
N PRO A 3 29.48 0.46 18.82
CA PRO A 3 29.11 0.83 17.47
C PRO A 3 27.70 1.44 17.51
N VAL A 4 27.61 2.76 17.31
CA VAL A 4 26.33 3.42 17.06
C VAL A 4 25.81 2.94 15.70
N ASP A 5 24.62 2.33 15.76
CA ASP A 5 23.86 1.62 14.74
C ASP A 5 23.83 2.26 13.34
N ASP A 6 24.25 1.48 12.33
CA ASP A 6 24.06 1.76 10.90
C ASP A 6 22.57 1.62 10.49
N LYS A 7 21.79 0.82 11.24
CA LYS A 7 20.34 0.65 11.03
C LYS A 7 19.55 1.94 11.32
N SER A 8 19.87 2.66 12.40
CA SER A 8 19.16 3.89 12.79
C SER A 8 19.23 5.01 11.73
N ARG A 9 20.35 5.10 10.99
CA ARG A 9 20.52 6.07 9.90
C ARG A 9 19.78 5.68 8.63
N THR A 10 19.68 4.38 8.37
CA THR A 10 18.95 3.84 7.22
C THR A 10 17.44 4.02 7.41
N VAL A 11 16.95 3.77 8.64
CA VAL A 11 15.57 4.02 9.04
C VAL A 11 15.25 5.52 8.96
N ALA A 12 16.07 6.42 9.52
CA ALA A 12 15.82 7.86 9.43
C ALA A 12 15.83 8.41 7.97
N ALA A 13 16.64 7.82 7.08
CA ALA A 13 16.67 8.19 5.67
C ALA A 13 15.46 7.62 4.88
N CYS A 14 14.98 6.42 5.21
CA CYS A 14 13.77 5.83 4.66
C CYS A 14 12.50 6.53 5.17
N SER A 15 12.39 6.85 6.46
CA SER A 15 11.26 7.61 7.01
C SER A 15 11.18 9.00 6.41
N ALA A 16 12.32 9.67 6.21
CA ALA A 16 12.33 11.00 5.59
C ALA A 16 11.72 11.01 4.18
N LEU A 17 11.78 9.91 3.41
CA LEU A 17 11.25 9.80 2.04
C LEU A 17 9.73 9.96 1.98
N TRP A 18 9.03 9.46 2.99
CA TRP A 18 7.58 9.28 2.97
C TRP A 18 6.83 10.31 3.81
N LEU A 19 7.55 11.20 4.49
CA LEU A 19 6.95 12.31 5.22
C LEU A 19 6.65 13.45 4.25
N GLY A 20 5.40 13.92 4.25
CA GLY A 20 5.03 15.19 3.63
C GLY A 20 5.98 16.31 4.06
N SER A 21 6.28 17.25 3.16
CA SER A 21 7.30 18.31 3.27
C SER A 21 7.07 19.34 4.41
N GLY A 22 6.96 18.88 5.67
CA GLY A 22 6.65 19.72 6.83
C GLY A 22 5.17 20.06 6.99
N ASN A 23 4.28 19.39 6.24
CA ASN A 23 2.83 19.62 6.31
C ASN A 23 2.19 18.96 7.52
N THR A 24 2.73 17.81 7.96
CA THR A 24 2.26 17.17 9.19
C THR A 24 2.77 17.97 10.39
N PRO A 25 1.89 18.44 11.29
CA PRO A 25 2.29 19.12 12.53
C PRO A 25 3.16 18.24 13.43
N LEU A 26 4.08 18.84 14.20
CA LEU A 26 5.07 18.12 15.01
C LEU A 26 4.44 17.27 16.12
N GLU A 27 3.29 17.68 16.62
CA GLU A 27 2.48 16.95 17.61
C GLU A 27 2.01 15.59 17.10
N HIS A 28 1.93 15.40 15.78
CA HIS A 28 1.53 14.14 15.14
C HIS A 28 2.74 13.29 14.71
N TYR A 29 3.95 13.53 15.23
CA TYR A 29 5.13 12.71 14.89
C TYR A 29 5.22 11.43 15.71
N THR A 30 4.40 11.31 16.75
CA THR A 30 4.39 10.15 17.64
C THR A 30 2.98 9.68 17.91
N TRP A 31 2.81 8.37 17.98
CA TRP A 31 1.57 7.71 18.38
C TRP A 31 1.79 6.91 19.66
N LYS A 32 0.77 6.82 20.52
CA LYS A 32 0.74 5.92 21.67
C LYS A 32 -0.14 4.73 21.33
N SER A 33 0.47 3.54 21.21
CA SER A 33 -0.27 2.33 20.83
C SER A 33 -1.29 1.96 21.89
N SER A 34 -2.27 1.12 21.52
CA SER A 34 -3.26 0.60 22.45
C SER A 34 -2.68 -0.29 23.56
N ARG A 35 -1.38 -0.61 23.49
CA ARG A 35 -0.61 -1.35 24.51
C ARG A 35 0.36 -0.46 25.29
N GLY A 36 0.43 0.84 24.97
CA GLY A 36 1.22 1.84 25.69
C GLY A 36 2.59 2.15 25.10
N ASP A 37 2.97 1.46 24.02
CA ASP A 37 4.23 1.70 23.31
C ASP A 37 4.19 3.03 22.56
N THR A 38 5.36 3.60 22.28
CA THR A 38 5.46 4.85 21.51
C THR A 38 5.99 4.53 20.13
N TRP A 39 5.22 4.89 19.11
CA TRP A 39 5.56 4.67 17.71
C TRP A 39 5.84 6.01 17.04
N GLU A 40 6.69 5.99 16.02
CA GLU A 40 7.11 7.18 15.26
C GLU A 40 6.40 7.22 13.91
N LEU A 41 6.05 8.44 13.46
CA LEU A 41 5.48 8.67 12.13
C LEU A 41 6.51 8.29 11.05
N VAL A 42 6.15 7.35 10.19
CA VAL A 42 7.02 6.83 9.11
C VAL A 42 6.55 7.24 7.73
N MET A 43 5.27 7.58 7.55
CA MET A 43 4.70 8.07 6.30
C MET A 43 3.52 8.99 6.59
N SER A 44 3.40 10.06 5.81
CA SER A 44 2.20 10.90 5.80
C SER A 44 1.93 11.52 4.44
N ASP A 45 0.66 11.60 4.06
CA ASP A 45 0.18 12.45 2.98
C ASP A 45 -1.01 13.25 3.47
N GLU A 46 -0.85 14.58 3.50
CA GLU A 46 -1.90 15.52 3.94
C GLU A 46 -2.69 16.09 2.74
N PHE A 47 -2.42 15.63 1.52
CA PHE A 47 -3.13 15.98 0.28
C PHE A 47 -3.31 17.48 -0.06
N ASN A 48 -2.64 18.38 0.68
CA ASN A 48 -2.70 19.84 0.57
C ASN A 48 -2.18 20.46 -0.74
N THR A 49 -1.70 19.66 -1.68
CA THR A 49 -1.29 20.15 -3.01
C THR A 49 -2.45 19.89 -3.98
N PRO A 50 -3.20 20.89 -4.44
CA PRO A 50 -4.34 20.69 -5.33
C PRO A 50 -3.91 20.21 -6.72
N GLN A 51 -4.83 19.55 -7.43
CA GLN A 51 -4.69 19.06 -8.81
C GLN A 51 -3.51 18.08 -9.03
N ARG A 52 -3.20 17.25 -8.03
CA ARG A 52 -2.24 16.16 -8.21
C ARG A 52 -2.77 15.16 -9.23
N SER A 53 -1.91 14.75 -10.15
CA SER A 53 -2.13 13.60 -11.02
C SER A 53 -1.56 12.35 -10.34
N PHE A 54 -2.33 11.27 -10.36
CA PHE A 54 -1.92 9.97 -9.85
C PHE A 54 -1.63 8.97 -10.96
N ARG A 55 -1.57 9.40 -12.22
CA ARG A 55 -1.24 8.51 -13.35
C ARG A 55 0.13 7.82 -13.12
N PRO A 56 0.36 6.64 -13.74
CA PRO A 56 1.65 5.98 -13.67
C PRO A 56 2.82 6.93 -13.98
N GLY A 57 3.71 7.12 -13.00
CA GLY A 57 4.88 8.00 -13.09
C GLY A 57 4.71 9.42 -12.56
N ASP A 58 3.48 9.91 -12.36
CA ASP A 58 3.22 11.31 -11.97
C ASP A 58 3.35 11.58 -10.46
N ASP A 59 3.07 10.56 -9.63
CA ASP A 59 3.17 10.63 -8.18
C ASP A 59 4.15 9.57 -7.63
N HIS A 60 4.91 9.95 -6.60
CA HIS A 60 5.96 9.10 -6.02
C HIS A 60 5.46 8.02 -5.08
N MET A 61 4.26 8.18 -4.52
CA MET A 61 3.69 7.25 -3.56
C MET A 61 2.49 6.51 -4.12
N TRP A 62 1.71 7.17 -4.95
CA TRP A 62 0.41 6.69 -5.40
C TRP A 62 0.38 6.42 -6.91
N THR A 63 -0.46 5.48 -7.34
CA THR A 63 -0.72 5.17 -8.75
C THR A 63 -2.20 4.88 -8.95
N SER A 64 -2.88 5.66 -9.79
CA SER A 64 -4.25 5.38 -10.19
C SER A 64 -4.30 4.26 -11.23
N ILE A 65 -5.48 3.67 -11.38
CA ILE A 65 -5.72 2.49 -12.22
C ILE A 65 -6.76 2.80 -13.30
N GLU A 66 -6.56 2.23 -14.49
CA GLU A 66 -7.47 2.29 -15.64
C GLU A 66 -7.84 0.86 -16.07
N LYS A 67 -8.92 0.32 -15.49
CA LYS A 67 -9.32 -1.07 -15.69
C LYS A 67 -10.76 -1.32 -15.21
N PRO A 68 -11.54 -2.19 -15.87
CA PRO A 68 -12.80 -2.69 -15.29
C PRO A 68 -12.53 -3.47 -14.01
N ASP A 69 -13.42 -3.32 -13.02
CA ASP A 69 -13.43 -4.22 -11.87
C ASP A 69 -14.07 -5.55 -12.28
N GLY A 70 -13.27 -6.61 -12.26
CA GLY A 70 -13.67 -7.95 -12.74
C GLY A 70 -14.22 -8.85 -11.65
N VAL A 71 -14.34 -8.38 -10.40
CA VAL A 71 -14.79 -9.20 -9.27
C VAL A 71 -16.16 -8.77 -8.76
N ASN A 72 -16.79 -9.63 -7.95
CA ASN A 72 -17.99 -9.30 -7.16
C ASN A 72 -19.20 -8.72 -7.91
N GLU A 73 -19.35 -8.95 -9.22
CA GLU A 73 -20.40 -8.27 -10.03
C GLU A 73 -20.33 -6.74 -9.91
N ALA A 74 -19.12 -6.21 -9.89
CA ALA A 74 -18.86 -4.79 -10.01
C ALA A 74 -19.46 -4.22 -11.30
N MET A 75 -19.86 -2.95 -11.24
CA MET A 75 -20.63 -2.26 -12.27
C MET A 75 -19.91 -1.03 -12.81
N GLU A 76 -18.70 -0.78 -12.31
CA GLU A 76 -17.84 0.35 -12.62
C GLU A 76 -16.57 -0.03 -13.39
N VAL A 77 -16.02 0.97 -14.07
CA VAL A 77 -14.65 0.96 -14.60
C VAL A 77 -13.83 1.97 -13.81
N TYR A 78 -12.66 1.56 -13.30
CA TYR A 78 -11.71 2.49 -12.71
C TYR A 78 -10.99 3.28 -13.79
N ALA A 79 -10.79 4.57 -13.54
CA ALA A 79 -10.18 5.47 -14.49
C ALA A 79 -9.20 6.44 -13.83
N HIS A 80 -8.11 6.75 -14.54
CA HIS A 80 -7.08 7.65 -14.02
C HIS A 80 -7.58 9.08 -13.76
N ASN A 81 -8.58 9.54 -14.50
CA ASN A 81 -9.13 10.89 -14.40
C ASN A 81 -10.23 11.04 -13.35
N LYS A 82 -10.50 9.99 -12.56
CA LYS A 82 -11.46 9.99 -11.44
C LYS A 82 -10.79 10.14 -10.08
N THR A 83 -9.53 10.54 -10.08
CA THR A 83 -8.70 10.70 -8.89
C THR A 83 -7.96 12.02 -9.00
N THR A 84 -8.06 12.88 -8.00
CA THR A 84 -7.34 14.17 -7.95
C THR A 84 -7.23 14.63 -6.50
N THR A 85 -6.53 15.73 -6.26
CA THR A 85 -6.63 16.49 -5.01
C THR A 85 -7.36 17.81 -5.28
N SER A 86 -8.24 18.22 -4.38
CA SER A 86 -9.00 19.46 -4.51
C SER A 86 -9.24 20.08 -3.13
N CYS A 87 -9.42 21.40 -3.10
CA CYS A 87 -9.75 22.13 -1.88
C CYS A 87 -11.22 22.56 -1.94
N ASP A 88 -11.98 22.21 -0.90
CA ASP A 88 -13.36 22.64 -0.77
C ASP A 88 -13.38 24.00 -0.06
N GLU A 89 -13.97 25.01 -0.73
CA GLU A 89 -13.99 26.38 -0.20
C GLU A 89 -14.91 26.52 1.03
N ALA A 90 -15.88 25.61 1.19
CA ALA A 90 -16.86 25.69 2.25
C ALA A 90 -16.28 25.32 3.63
N ASP A 91 -15.39 24.32 3.69
CA ASP A 91 -14.75 23.84 4.91
C ASP A 91 -13.25 24.20 4.99
N GLY A 92 -12.64 24.65 3.89
CA GLY A 92 -11.23 25.00 3.80
C GLY A 92 -10.28 23.79 3.76
N VAL A 93 -10.80 22.58 3.55
CA VAL A 93 -10.03 21.34 3.55
C VAL A 93 -9.58 20.98 2.14
N CYS A 94 -8.27 20.78 1.97
CA CYS A 94 -7.71 20.19 0.75
C CYS A 94 -7.61 18.67 0.92
N SER A 95 -8.34 17.93 0.11
CA SER A 95 -8.46 16.47 0.22
C SER A 95 -8.08 15.78 -1.08
N PHE A 96 -7.63 14.53 -0.96
CA PHE A 96 -7.67 13.57 -2.06
C PHE A 96 -9.11 13.16 -2.31
N GLN A 97 -9.54 13.19 -3.58
CA GLN A 97 -10.91 12.93 -3.97
C GLN A 97 -10.95 11.83 -5.03
N ILE A 98 -11.78 10.82 -4.77
CA ILE A 98 -12.17 9.81 -5.74
C ILE A 98 -13.61 10.09 -6.15
N GLU A 99 -13.79 10.34 -7.44
CA GLU A 99 -15.10 10.59 -8.04
C GLU A 99 -15.71 9.29 -8.57
N LEU A 100 -16.98 9.05 -8.24
CA LEU A 100 -17.82 8.06 -8.91
C LEU A 100 -18.92 8.80 -9.69
N GLU A 101 -19.04 8.52 -10.99
CA GLU A 101 -20.09 9.07 -11.86
C GLU A 101 -20.94 7.94 -12.46
N ASP A 102 -22.19 8.26 -12.83
CA ASP A 102 -23.01 7.40 -13.69
C ASP A 102 -22.57 7.58 -15.16
N SER A 103 -21.98 6.55 -15.75
CA SER A 103 -21.38 6.62 -17.08
C SER A 103 -21.39 5.27 -17.77
N ILE A 104 -21.96 5.22 -18.97
CA ILE A 104 -22.08 3.97 -19.74
C ILE A 104 -20.78 3.74 -20.50
N THR A 105 -20.12 2.62 -20.19
CA THR A 105 -18.89 2.19 -20.85
C THR A 105 -19.07 0.77 -21.40
N HIS A 106 -18.70 0.55 -22.66
CA HIS A 106 -18.71 -0.77 -23.29
C HIS A 106 -17.28 -1.27 -23.46
N LEU A 107 -16.96 -2.44 -22.88
CA LEU A 107 -15.63 -3.05 -22.96
C LEU A 107 -15.71 -4.50 -23.38
N GLN A 108 -14.63 -4.98 -24.01
CA GLN A 108 -14.38 -6.41 -24.15
C GLN A 108 -13.50 -6.88 -22.99
N VAL A 109 -14.00 -7.85 -22.22
CA VAL A 109 -13.27 -8.43 -21.09
C VAL A 109 -13.06 -9.91 -21.33
N TRP A 110 -11.94 -10.44 -20.85
CA TRP A 110 -11.66 -11.86 -20.91
C TRP A 110 -12.40 -12.61 -19.81
N ASN A 111 -13.16 -13.65 -20.17
CA ASN A 111 -13.89 -14.48 -19.22
C ASN A 111 -13.42 -15.94 -19.28
N SER A 112 -12.64 -16.35 -18.28
CA SER A 112 -12.14 -17.72 -18.13
C SER A 112 -13.20 -18.76 -17.72
N TYR A 113 -14.39 -18.30 -17.31
CA TYR A 113 -15.48 -19.15 -16.83
C TYR A 113 -16.51 -19.49 -17.91
N GLN A 114 -16.31 -19.03 -19.15
CA GLN A 114 -17.13 -19.44 -20.29
C GLN A 114 -16.84 -20.89 -20.74
N LYS A 115 -17.80 -21.51 -21.44
CA LYS A 115 -17.63 -22.83 -22.09
C LYS A 115 -16.38 -22.91 -22.97
N THR A 116 -16.13 -21.83 -23.70
CA THR A 116 -14.86 -21.61 -24.39
C THR A 116 -14.36 -20.27 -23.86
N PRO A 117 -13.27 -20.24 -23.06
CA PRO A 117 -12.69 -18.99 -22.59
C PRO A 117 -12.46 -18.02 -23.74
N GLY A 118 -12.88 -16.77 -23.55
CA GLY A 118 -12.87 -15.80 -24.63
C GLY A 118 -13.24 -14.41 -24.15
N PHE A 119 -13.19 -13.47 -25.09
CA PHE A 119 -13.64 -12.11 -24.87
C PHE A 119 -15.17 -12.02 -24.97
N GLU A 120 -15.78 -11.30 -24.03
CA GLU A 120 -17.19 -10.93 -24.08
C GLU A 120 -17.38 -9.42 -23.95
N ASN A 121 -18.44 -8.92 -24.57
CA ASN A 121 -18.83 -7.52 -24.44
C ASN A 121 -19.60 -7.36 -23.12
N VAL A 122 -19.09 -6.49 -22.25
CA VAL A 122 -19.74 -6.12 -21.00
C VAL A 122 -20.03 -4.63 -21.01
N THR A 123 -21.21 -4.27 -20.50
CA THR A 123 -21.59 -2.87 -20.30
C THR A 123 -21.47 -2.56 -18.82
N PHE A 124 -20.65 -1.57 -18.51
CA PHE A 124 -20.52 -0.96 -17.19
C PHE A 124 -21.34 0.34 -17.18
N PHE A 125 -21.93 0.67 -16.04
CA PHE A 125 -22.86 1.80 -15.90
C PHE A 125 -22.31 2.94 -15.05
N TYR A 126 -21.12 2.75 -14.50
CA TYR A 126 -20.47 3.70 -13.62
C TYR A 126 -18.98 3.79 -13.95
N ARG A 127 -18.37 4.92 -13.59
CA ARG A 127 -16.93 5.13 -13.74
C ARG A 127 -16.40 5.74 -12.45
N GLY A 128 -15.42 5.07 -11.85
CA GLY A 128 -14.86 5.40 -10.54
C GLY A 128 -13.34 5.56 -10.59
N GLY A 129 -12.72 5.71 -9.43
CA GLY A 129 -11.26 5.74 -9.28
C GLY A 129 -10.77 4.67 -8.31
N MET A 130 -9.58 4.13 -8.59
CA MET A 130 -8.78 3.33 -7.66
C MET A 130 -7.35 3.86 -7.69
N VAL A 131 -6.75 4.02 -6.52
CA VAL A 131 -5.36 4.44 -6.32
C VAL A 131 -4.65 3.46 -5.39
N GLN A 132 -3.44 3.06 -5.75
CA GLN A 132 -2.64 2.07 -5.03
C GLN A 132 -1.25 2.63 -4.70
N SER A 133 -0.70 2.30 -3.53
CA SER A 133 0.73 2.48 -3.24
C SER A 133 1.59 1.28 -3.64
N TRP A 134 1.02 0.34 -4.41
CA TRP A 134 1.62 -0.93 -4.79
C TRP A 134 3.05 -0.78 -5.29
N ASN A 135 3.96 -1.57 -4.70
CA ASN A 135 5.39 -1.58 -4.98
C ASN A 135 6.11 -0.19 -4.91
N LYS A 136 5.45 0.82 -4.30
CA LYS A 136 6.02 2.13 -3.99
C LYS A 136 6.21 2.26 -2.48
N PHE A 137 5.10 2.28 -1.74
CA PHE A 137 5.10 2.30 -0.28
C PHE A 137 4.36 1.07 0.25
N CYS A 138 5.04 0.33 1.12
CA CYS A 138 4.47 -0.80 1.84
C CYS A 138 4.93 -0.78 3.30
N LEU A 139 4.21 -1.49 4.16
CA LEU A 139 4.50 -1.59 5.58
C LEU A 139 4.23 -3.01 6.13
N GLN A 140 5.03 -3.42 7.12
CA GLN A 140 4.77 -4.59 7.96
C GLN A 140 4.47 -4.12 9.39
N GLY A 141 3.23 -4.28 9.84
CA GLY A 141 2.75 -3.76 11.12
C GLY A 141 2.71 -2.23 11.20
N GLY A 142 2.09 -1.72 12.26
CA GLY A 142 2.00 -0.30 12.56
C GLY A 142 0.58 0.17 12.85
N MET A 143 0.45 1.47 13.02
CA MET A 143 -0.81 2.18 13.16
C MET A 143 -1.06 2.99 11.90
N ILE A 144 -2.22 2.83 11.28
CA ILE A 144 -2.69 3.64 10.16
C ILE A 144 -3.85 4.48 10.66
N GLU A 145 -3.80 5.78 10.39
CA GLU A 145 -4.89 6.73 10.63
C GLU A 145 -5.23 7.41 9.31
N VAL A 146 -6.51 7.35 8.93
CA VAL A 146 -7.03 7.99 7.73
C VAL A 146 -8.22 8.86 8.13
N ARG A 147 -8.15 10.16 7.81
CA ARG A 147 -9.28 11.06 8.00
C ARG A 147 -10.05 11.20 6.69
N ALA A 148 -11.29 10.72 6.65
CA ALA A 148 -12.07 10.64 5.41
C ALA A 148 -13.56 10.95 5.59
N GLN A 149 -14.20 11.39 4.51
CA GLN A 149 -15.65 11.59 4.36
C GLN A 149 -16.15 10.70 3.22
N LEU A 150 -17.19 9.90 3.48
CA LEU A 150 -17.71 8.91 2.54
C LEU A 150 -18.71 9.51 1.53
N PRO A 151 -18.85 8.93 0.32
CA PRO A 151 -19.76 9.44 -0.69
C PRO A 151 -21.24 9.18 -0.33
N ALA A 152 -22.11 10.17 -0.54
CA ALA A 152 -23.55 10.06 -0.29
C ALA A 152 -24.40 10.98 -1.17
N ALA A 153 -25.65 10.58 -1.41
CA ALA A 153 -26.73 11.50 -1.82
C ALA A 153 -27.28 12.17 -0.56
N LEU A 154 -26.63 13.25 -0.09
CA LEU A 154 -26.97 13.92 1.16
C LEU A 154 -27.31 15.39 0.93
N SER A 155 -28.51 15.66 0.41
CA SER A 155 -29.01 17.02 0.18
C SER A 155 -30.54 17.08 0.24
N GLU A 156 -31.10 18.28 0.43
CA GLU A 156 -32.55 18.49 0.32
C GLU A 156 -33.09 18.04 -1.06
N SER A 157 -32.35 18.33 -2.14
CA SER A 157 -32.72 17.93 -3.51
C SER A 157 -32.67 16.42 -3.76
N SER A 158 -31.80 15.69 -3.05
CA SER A 158 -31.77 14.22 -3.14
C SER A 158 -33.01 13.58 -2.53
N GLY A 159 -33.72 14.28 -1.63
CA GLY A 159 -34.84 13.72 -0.88
C GLY A 159 -34.43 12.73 0.22
N ASN A 160 -33.12 12.60 0.53
CA ASN A 160 -32.63 11.72 1.58
C ASN A 160 -33.12 12.20 2.97
N PRO A 161 -34.03 11.51 3.66
CA PRO A 161 -34.58 12.00 4.92
C PRO A 161 -33.53 12.10 6.04
N ASP A 162 -32.35 11.48 5.87
CA ASP A 162 -31.26 11.55 6.82
C ASP A 162 -30.51 12.91 6.77
N PHE A 163 -30.72 13.76 5.75
CA PHE A 163 -29.97 15.02 5.56
C PHE A 163 -30.14 16.03 6.71
N ILE A 164 -31.24 15.93 7.46
CA ILE A 164 -31.57 16.80 8.59
C ILE A 164 -31.08 16.25 9.95
N LEU A 165 -30.55 15.02 9.96
CA LEU A 165 -30.18 14.35 11.19
C LEU A 165 -28.85 14.91 11.74
N ASP A 166 -28.74 14.91 13.08
CA ASP A 166 -27.50 15.27 13.76
C ASP A 166 -26.36 14.31 13.40
N ALA A 167 -25.11 14.77 13.51
CA ALA A 167 -23.91 13.99 13.18
C ALA A 167 -23.87 12.62 13.91
N SER A 168 -24.35 12.55 15.15
CA SER A 168 -24.40 11.29 15.93
C SER A 168 -25.60 10.40 15.62
N ALA A 169 -26.60 10.87 14.88
CA ALA A 169 -27.76 10.07 14.53
C ALA A 169 -27.34 8.87 13.69
N ARG A 170 -28.05 7.74 13.83
CA ARG A 170 -27.76 6.53 13.06
C ARG A 170 -28.24 6.71 11.62
N ALA A 171 -27.42 6.34 10.63
CA ALA A 171 -27.85 6.33 9.23
C ALA A 171 -28.95 5.26 9.04
N GLN A 172 -30.04 5.62 8.36
CA GLN A 172 -31.23 4.77 8.25
C GLN A 172 -31.60 4.49 6.80
N SER A 173 -31.31 5.42 5.90
CA SER A 173 -31.88 5.44 4.56
C SER A 173 -30.92 4.84 3.53
N LEU A 174 -30.67 3.52 3.65
CA LEU A 174 -29.69 2.75 2.86
C LEU A 174 -29.59 3.14 1.38
N ARG A 175 -30.75 3.37 0.74
CA ARG A 175 -30.87 3.69 -0.69
C ARG A 175 -30.11 4.95 -1.12
N TYR A 176 -29.88 5.91 -0.21
CA TYR A 176 -29.20 7.18 -0.52
C TYR A 176 -27.67 7.12 -0.33
N TYR A 177 -27.14 5.95 0.01
CA TYR A 177 -25.71 5.68 0.14
C TYR A 177 -25.33 4.53 -0.82
N PRO A 178 -25.42 4.76 -2.15
CA PRO A 178 -25.39 3.69 -3.14
C PRO A 178 -23.98 3.15 -3.46
N THR A 179 -22.94 3.84 -2.96
CA THR A 179 -21.54 3.55 -3.31
C THR A 179 -20.88 2.62 -2.30
N TRP A 180 -19.79 1.97 -2.71
CA TRP A 180 -18.96 1.14 -1.85
C TRP A 180 -17.53 1.72 -1.78
N PRO A 181 -17.27 2.68 -0.88
CA PRO A 181 -15.92 3.20 -0.68
C PRO A 181 -15.04 2.14 -0.01
N GLY A 182 -13.79 2.06 -0.47
CA GLY A 182 -12.75 1.16 0.03
C GLY A 182 -11.51 1.94 0.46
N ILE A 183 -11.07 1.70 1.68
CA ILE A 183 -9.78 2.08 2.24
C ILE A 183 -9.19 0.82 2.86
N TRP A 184 -8.20 0.22 2.21
CA TRP A 184 -7.77 -1.12 2.57
C TRP A 184 -6.33 -1.38 2.16
N MET A 185 -5.84 -2.54 2.55
CA MET A 185 -4.46 -2.94 2.35
C MET A 185 -4.37 -4.38 1.86
N MET A 186 -3.42 -4.66 0.98
CA MET A 186 -3.18 -5.99 0.44
C MET A 186 -1.69 -6.33 0.45
N GLY A 187 -1.34 -7.59 0.68
CA GLY A 187 0.05 -8.05 0.59
C GLY A 187 0.66 -7.82 -0.79
N ASN A 188 1.87 -7.27 -0.84
CA ASN A 188 2.52 -6.76 -2.06
C ASN A 188 2.78 -7.82 -3.15
N LEU A 189 2.72 -9.11 -2.81
CA LEU A 189 2.80 -10.22 -3.76
C LEU A 189 1.59 -10.36 -4.67
N GLY A 190 0.46 -9.73 -4.34
CA GLY A 190 -0.68 -9.60 -5.24
C GLY A 190 -0.95 -8.12 -5.54
N ARG A 191 -1.32 -7.80 -6.77
CA ARG A 191 -1.82 -6.47 -7.14
C ARG A 191 -3.32 -6.55 -7.33
N ALA A 192 -4.05 -5.75 -6.56
CA ALA A 192 -5.51 -5.71 -6.59
C ALA A 192 -5.99 -5.50 -8.03
N ILE A 193 -7.05 -6.22 -8.40
CA ILE A 193 -7.65 -6.32 -9.75
C ILE A 193 -6.76 -6.93 -10.86
N PHE A 194 -5.58 -7.47 -10.54
CA PHE A 194 -4.75 -8.26 -11.46
C PHE A 194 -4.79 -9.74 -11.10
N SER A 195 -5.78 -10.46 -11.66
CA SER A 195 -6.03 -11.88 -11.33
C SER A 195 -4.82 -12.79 -11.55
N GLY A 196 -3.91 -12.46 -12.48
CA GLY A 196 -2.65 -13.19 -12.67
C GLY A 196 -1.83 -13.24 -11.37
N SER A 197 -1.60 -12.07 -10.77
CA SER A 197 -0.83 -11.93 -9.54
C SER A 197 -1.56 -12.43 -8.28
N THR A 198 -2.90 -12.41 -8.25
CA THR A 198 -3.66 -12.79 -7.05
C THR A 198 -4.03 -14.27 -7.01
N ASN A 199 -4.05 -14.97 -8.14
CA ASN A 199 -4.35 -16.40 -8.20
C ASN A 199 -3.41 -17.23 -7.33
N ARG A 200 -3.98 -17.98 -6.39
CA ARG A 200 -3.25 -18.80 -5.39
C ARG A 200 -2.28 -18.01 -4.52
N MET A 201 -2.43 -16.68 -4.48
CA MET A 201 -1.63 -15.77 -3.65
C MET A 201 -2.53 -15.10 -2.61
N TRP A 202 -3.64 -14.53 -3.07
CA TRP A 202 -4.69 -14.03 -2.18
C TRP A 202 -5.57 -15.19 -1.69
N PRO A 203 -5.97 -15.23 -0.40
CA PRO A 203 -5.59 -14.34 0.70
C PRO A 203 -4.64 -15.03 1.70
N PHE A 204 -3.61 -15.74 1.23
CA PHE A 204 -2.85 -16.64 2.12
C PHE A 204 -2.11 -15.92 3.25
N SER A 205 -2.28 -16.42 4.47
CA SER A 205 -1.48 -16.13 5.67
C SER A 205 -1.11 -17.46 6.34
N TYR A 206 -0.43 -18.31 5.58
CA TYR A 206 -0.15 -19.69 5.97
C TYR A 206 1.30 -20.04 5.67
N ASP A 207 2.03 -20.45 6.71
CA ASP A 207 3.45 -20.75 6.68
C ASP A 207 3.73 -22.10 7.35
N THR A 208 3.09 -23.16 6.85
CA THR A 208 3.28 -24.52 7.39
C THR A 208 3.27 -25.53 6.27
N CYS A 209 4.20 -26.48 6.30
CA CYS A 209 4.17 -27.63 5.41
C CYS A 209 3.42 -28.79 6.07
N ASP A 210 2.10 -28.84 5.89
CA ASP A 210 1.25 -29.98 6.27
C ASP A 210 0.35 -30.39 5.09
N PRO A 211 0.84 -31.27 4.20
CA PRO A 211 0.06 -31.75 3.05
C PRO A 211 -1.22 -32.51 3.40
N ASP A 212 -1.32 -33.03 4.64
CA ASP A 212 -2.52 -33.74 5.11
C ASP A 212 -3.62 -32.74 5.51
N ALA A 213 -3.24 -31.58 6.03
CA ALA A 213 -4.18 -30.51 6.40
C ALA A 213 -4.55 -29.61 5.20
N PHE A 214 -3.57 -29.29 4.35
CA PHE A 214 -3.79 -28.39 3.22
C PHE A 214 -2.90 -28.75 2.02
N LYS A 215 -3.51 -28.91 0.84
CA LYS A 215 -2.80 -29.27 -0.39
C LYS A 215 -1.82 -28.16 -0.79
N PRO A 216 -0.50 -28.41 -0.83
CA PRO A 216 0.50 -27.36 -1.07
C PRO A 216 0.30 -26.59 -2.38
N ASN A 217 -0.12 -27.27 -3.46
CA ASN A 217 -0.35 -26.66 -4.79
C ASN A 217 -1.46 -25.59 -4.83
N ASN A 218 -2.30 -25.49 -3.79
CA ASN A 218 -3.31 -24.45 -3.69
C ASN A 218 -2.71 -23.09 -3.30
N GLN A 219 -1.53 -23.06 -2.68
CA GLN A 219 -0.77 -21.85 -2.35
C GLN A 219 0.45 -21.77 -3.25
N ARG A 220 0.59 -20.67 -4.00
CA ARG A 220 1.61 -20.56 -5.05
C ARG A 220 3.04 -20.59 -4.52
N ILE A 221 3.25 -20.00 -3.33
CA ILE A 221 4.53 -20.03 -2.61
C ILE A 221 4.27 -20.76 -1.31
N SER A 222 4.59 -22.06 -1.27
CA SER A 222 4.27 -22.95 -0.15
C SER A 222 5.49 -23.20 0.73
N ALA A 223 5.26 -23.32 2.04
CA ALA A 223 6.30 -23.72 2.99
C ALA A 223 6.87 -25.13 2.74
N CYS A 224 6.23 -25.94 1.89
CA CYS A 224 6.77 -27.23 1.48
C CYS A 224 7.88 -27.14 0.42
N ASP A 225 8.10 -25.97 -0.16
CA ASP A 225 9.12 -25.76 -1.18
C ASP A 225 10.45 -25.27 -0.55
N ALA A 226 11.49 -26.07 -0.67
CA ALA A 226 12.82 -25.74 -0.18
C ALA A 226 13.63 -24.85 -1.16
N ASP A 227 13.16 -24.69 -2.40
CA ASP A 227 13.80 -23.84 -3.40
C ASP A 227 12.75 -23.13 -4.29
N PRO A 228 11.97 -22.19 -3.71
CA PRO A 228 10.91 -21.48 -4.44
C PRO A 228 11.42 -20.55 -5.56
N GLY A 229 12.74 -20.31 -5.65
CA GLY A 229 13.33 -19.41 -6.62
C GLY A 229 12.95 -17.94 -6.43
N SER A 230 13.27 -17.10 -7.41
CA SER A 230 12.89 -15.67 -7.48
C SER A 230 13.09 -14.86 -6.20
N GLY A 231 14.18 -15.14 -5.47
CA GLY A 231 14.57 -14.42 -4.26
C GLY A 231 13.73 -14.75 -3.02
N MET A 232 12.86 -15.76 -3.08
CA MET A 232 12.04 -16.21 -1.95
C MET A 232 12.87 -17.00 -0.93
N ASN A 233 12.44 -16.96 0.33
CA ASN A 233 13.07 -17.74 1.39
C ASN A 233 12.65 -19.23 1.29
N PRO A 234 13.59 -20.18 1.49
CA PRO A 234 13.27 -21.60 1.57
C PRO A 234 12.28 -21.95 2.69
N ASN A 235 11.33 -22.84 2.41
CA ASN A 235 10.34 -23.35 3.34
C ASN A 235 9.50 -22.28 4.04
N GLN A 236 9.19 -21.20 3.32
CA GLN A 236 8.32 -20.13 3.80
C GLN A 236 7.08 -20.05 2.92
N GLY A 237 5.91 -20.28 3.50
CA GLY A 237 4.61 -20.07 2.86
C GLY A 237 4.30 -18.59 2.81
N ARG A 238 3.95 -18.08 1.62
CA ARG A 238 3.73 -16.66 1.35
C ARG A 238 2.40 -16.41 0.67
N GLY A 239 1.94 -15.17 0.67
CA GLY A 239 0.64 -14.81 0.11
C GLY A 239 0.42 -13.31 -0.06
N ALA A 240 -0.84 -12.97 -0.30
CA ALA A 240 -1.31 -11.59 -0.38
C ALA A 240 -2.58 -11.45 0.48
N PRO A 241 -2.47 -11.50 1.82
CA PRO A 241 -3.62 -11.30 2.71
C PRO A 241 -4.10 -9.85 2.64
N GLU A 242 -5.27 -9.60 3.21
CA GLU A 242 -5.98 -8.32 3.11
C GLU A 242 -6.42 -7.83 4.49
N ILE A 243 -6.37 -6.51 4.67
CA ILE A 243 -6.88 -5.80 5.85
C ILE A 243 -7.69 -4.59 5.39
N ASP A 244 -8.97 -4.56 5.72
CA ASP A 244 -9.89 -3.50 5.35
C ASP A 244 -10.02 -2.48 6.47
N ILE A 245 -9.60 -1.24 6.25
CA ILE A 245 -9.79 -0.14 7.22
C ILE A 245 -11.23 0.35 7.15
N VAL A 246 -11.71 0.59 5.93
CA VAL A 246 -13.10 0.89 5.57
C VAL A 246 -13.43 0.07 4.35
N GLU A 247 -14.31 -0.92 4.48
CA GLU A 247 -14.88 -1.62 3.34
C GLU A 247 -16.40 -1.59 3.47
N GLY A 248 -17.03 -0.66 2.76
CA GLY A 248 -18.48 -0.56 2.77
C GLY A 248 -19.02 0.86 2.77
N GLY A 249 -20.27 0.96 2.35
CA GLY A 249 -21.12 2.14 2.48
C GLY A 249 -22.52 1.69 2.92
N GLY A 250 -23.50 2.57 2.85
CA GLY A 250 -24.84 2.24 3.33
C GLY A 250 -25.07 2.64 4.79
N THR A 251 -25.67 1.75 5.57
CA THR A 251 -25.94 1.99 7.01
C THR A 251 -24.96 1.26 7.92
N SER A 252 -23.99 0.54 7.36
CA SER A 252 -22.97 -0.20 8.09
C SER A 252 -21.69 -0.32 7.26
N ILE A 253 -20.54 -0.34 7.91
CA ILE A 253 -19.22 -0.55 7.28
C ILE A 253 -18.62 -1.85 7.81
N SER A 254 -17.90 -2.59 6.98
CA SER A 254 -17.14 -3.77 7.38
C SER A 254 -15.73 -3.38 7.82
N ALA A 255 -15.27 -4.01 8.90
CA ALA A 255 -13.88 -4.09 9.31
C ALA A 255 -13.45 -5.55 9.21
N SER A 256 -12.43 -5.86 8.41
CA SER A 256 -12.14 -7.23 7.99
C SER A 256 -10.66 -7.55 7.80
N ILE A 257 -10.34 -8.84 7.99
CA ILE A 257 -9.21 -9.47 7.29
C ILE A 257 -9.70 -10.66 6.48
N GLN A 258 -9.01 -10.93 5.37
CA GLN A 258 -9.20 -12.10 4.53
C GLN A 258 -7.94 -12.95 4.65
N VAL A 259 -8.12 -14.22 5.00
CA VAL A 259 -7.03 -15.13 5.35
C VAL A 259 -7.27 -16.55 4.84
N GLY A 260 -6.26 -17.15 4.20
CA GLY A 260 -6.26 -18.52 3.68
C GLY A 260 -5.17 -19.38 4.34
N PRO A 261 -5.34 -20.72 4.42
CA PRO A 261 -6.51 -21.51 4.01
C PRO A 261 -7.61 -21.48 5.06
N GLY A 262 -8.85 -21.27 4.64
CA GLY A 262 -10.00 -21.12 5.52
C GLY A 262 -10.41 -22.40 6.25
N MET A 263 -11.23 -22.25 7.28
CA MET A 263 -11.69 -23.37 8.11
C MET A 263 -12.47 -24.41 7.28
N PRO A 264 -12.30 -25.72 7.55
CA PRO A 264 -13.14 -26.77 7.00
C PRO A 264 -14.64 -26.58 7.32
N PRO A 265 -15.55 -27.18 6.53
CA PRO A 265 -17.00 -27.10 6.77
C PRO A 265 -17.46 -27.47 8.18
N ASP A 266 -16.78 -28.41 8.84
CA ASP A 266 -17.10 -28.89 10.19
C ASP A 266 -17.00 -27.81 11.27
N PHE A 267 -16.28 -26.71 11.02
CA PHE A 267 -16.17 -25.57 11.95
C PHE A 267 -17.03 -24.37 11.55
N ARG A 268 -17.78 -24.48 10.44
CA ARG A 268 -18.63 -23.41 9.90
C ARG A 268 -20.09 -23.62 10.27
N VAL A 269 -20.92 -22.65 9.90
CA VAL A 269 -22.37 -22.75 10.09
C VAL A 269 -22.97 -23.95 9.39
N VAL A 270 -24.08 -24.48 9.92
CA VAL A 270 -24.85 -25.52 9.23
C VAL A 270 -25.36 -24.94 7.91
N THR A 271 -25.20 -25.68 6.81
CA THR A 271 -25.71 -25.22 5.51
C THR A 271 -27.24 -25.27 5.51
N PRO A 272 -27.94 -24.18 5.14
CA PRO A 272 -29.40 -24.15 5.02
C PRO A 272 -29.91 -25.27 4.10
N LEU A 273 -30.92 -26.01 4.55
CA LEU A 273 -31.53 -27.13 3.82
C LEU A 273 -32.88 -26.70 3.23
N ASP A 274 -33.07 -26.97 1.93
CA ASP A 274 -34.33 -26.70 1.19
C ASP A 274 -34.87 -25.26 1.30
N GLU A 275 -34.01 -24.30 1.63
CA GLU A 275 -34.34 -22.88 1.77
C GLU A 275 -33.33 -21.96 1.04
N ASN A 276 -33.66 -20.66 0.96
CA ASN A 276 -32.78 -19.69 0.33
C ASN A 276 -31.52 -19.48 1.17
N LYS A 277 -30.35 -19.91 0.67
CA LYS A 277 -29.05 -19.76 1.35
C LYS A 277 -28.72 -18.31 1.77
N LEU A 278 -29.32 -17.31 1.14
CA LEU A 278 -29.16 -15.90 1.51
C LEU A 278 -29.80 -15.57 2.87
N CYS A 279 -30.64 -16.44 3.43
CA CYS A 279 -31.22 -16.28 4.77
C CYS A 279 -30.17 -16.09 5.87
N ILE A 280 -28.93 -16.57 5.68
CA ILE A 280 -27.83 -16.45 6.64
C ILE A 280 -27.48 -14.96 6.86
N TYR A 281 -27.58 -14.13 5.82
CA TYR A 281 -27.27 -12.71 5.90
C TYR A 281 -28.34 -11.91 6.66
N SER A 282 -29.60 -12.38 6.63
CA SER A 282 -30.71 -11.81 7.40
C SER A 282 -30.95 -12.51 8.74
N SER A 283 -30.14 -13.51 9.09
CA SER A 283 -30.35 -14.40 10.25
C SER A 283 -31.78 -14.98 10.31
N SER A 284 -32.35 -15.29 9.14
CA SER A 284 -33.73 -15.72 9.00
C SER A 284 -33.87 -17.16 8.51
N CYS A 285 -32.80 -17.96 8.59
CA CYS A 285 -32.85 -19.36 8.21
C CYS A 285 -33.67 -20.17 9.22
N GLU A 286 -34.52 -21.05 8.72
CA GLU A 286 -35.29 -21.99 9.52
C GLU A 286 -34.43 -23.18 9.96
N THR A 287 -33.40 -23.56 9.18
CA THR A 287 -32.47 -24.63 9.51
C THR A 287 -31.74 -24.33 10.84
N PRO A 288 -31.84 -25.22 11.86
CA PRO A 288 -31.12 -25.07 13.11
C PRO A 288 -29.60 -25.05 12.90
N GLY A 289 -28.95 -24.04 13.46
CA GLY A 289 -27.51 -23.83 13.36
C GLY A 289 -27.07 -23.05 12.13
N ALA A 290 -27.97 -22.63 11.23
CA ALA A 290 -27.56 -21.92 10.01
C ALA A 290 -27.26 -20.42 10.23
N ASN A 291 -27.81 -19.79 11.26
CA ASN A 291 -27.71 -18.33 11.42
C ASN A 291 -26.46 -17.88 12.19
N VAL A 292 -26.14 -18.57 13.30
CA VAL A 292 -25.07 -18.17 14.23
C VAL A 292 -24.19 -19.38 14.52
N PRO A 293 -22.86 -19.32 14.28
CA PRO A 293 -21.97 -20.40 14.63
C PRO A 293 -22.03 -20.70 16.13
N GLY A 294 -22.24 -21.97 16.49
CA GLY A 294 -22.23 -22.43 17.87
C GLY A 294 -23.60 -22.50 18.56
N ILE A 295 -24.67 -21.92 17.98
CA ILE A 295 -26.05 -22.07 18.50
C ILE A 295 -27.01 -22.58 17.40
N PRO A 296 -27.93 -23.52 17.69
CA PRO A 296 -28.19 -24.15 18.99
C PRO A 296 -27.04 -25.04 19.48
N GLU A 297 -26.75 -25.03 20.78
CA GLU A 297 -25.67 -25.82 21.37
C GLU A 297 -25.83 -27.32 21.07
N SER A 298 -27.07 -27.82 21.09
CA SER A 298 -27.41 -29.20 20.73
C SER A 298 -26.98 -29.61 19.31
N VAL A 299 -26.94 -28.67 18.36
CA VAL A 299 -26.51 -28.91 16.96
C VAL A 299 -25.00 -28.80 16.81
N TYR A 300 -24.36 -27.96 17.62
CA TYR A 300 -22.93 -27.71 17.57
C TYR A 300 -22.16 -28.51 18.61
N LEU A 301 -21.83 -27.92 19.76
CA LEU A 301 -20.96 -28.55 20.75
C LEU A 301 -21.50 -29.91 21.20
N GLY A 302 -22.82 -30.02 21.36
CA GLY A 302 -23.49 -31.27 21.75
C GLY A 302 -23.35 -32.40 20.72
N THR A 303 -23.31 -32.09 19.44
CA THR A 303 -23.24 -33.09 18.35
C THR A 303 -21.83 -33.26 17.78
N ARG A 304 -21.11 -32.16 17.55
CA ARG A 304 -19.76 -32.14 16.94
C ARG A 304 -18.65 -32.43 17.94
N GLY A 305 -18.86 -32.15 19.23
CA GLY A 305 -17.86 -32.36 20.29
C GLY A 305 -16.66 -31.40 20.24
N HIS A 306 -16.75 -30.33 19.45
CA HIS A 306 -15.76 -29.26 19.39
C HIS A 306 -16.44 -27.91 19.13
N GLN A 307 -15.71 -26.81 19.37
CA GLN A 307 -16.18 -25.45 19.11
C GLN A 307 -16.26 -25.17 17.60
N SER A 308 -17.17 -24.29 17.21
CA SER A 308 -17.32 -23.79 15.85
C SER A 308 -16.84 -22.36 15.73
N TRP A 309 -16.29 -22.01 14.57
CA TRP A 309 -15.77 -20.69 14.22
C TRP A 309 -14.63 -20.19 15.10
N TYR A 310 -14.11 -19.01 14.78
CA TYR A 310 -13.05 -18.35 15.52
C TYR A 310 -13.48 -17.97 16.94
N GLN A 311 -12.53 -18.06 17.88
CA GLN A 311 -12.77 -17.81 19.31
C GLN A 311 -12.09 -16.52 19.77
N ASN A 312 -12.64 -15.88 20.80
CA ASN A 312 -12.06 -14.70 21.47
C ASN A 312 -11.92 -13.45 20.57
N LEU A 313 -12.75 -13.34 19.54
CA LEU A 313 -12.92 -12.11 18.78
C LEU A 313 -13.45 -11.01 19.70
N ARG A 314 -12.94 -9.78 19.55
CA ARG A 314 -13.23 -8.65 20.44
C ARG A 314 -14.06 -7.62 19.69
N TYR A 315 -15.26 -7.33 20.19
CA TYR A 315 -16.18 -6.38 19.56
C TYR A 315 -16.56 -5.29 20.54
N ALA A 316 -16.71 -4.07 20.04
CA ALA A 316 -17.01 -2.91 20.85
C ALA A 316 -18.08 -2.03 20.20
N ALA A 317 -18.59 -1.10 21.00
CA ALA A 317 -19.61 -0.17 20.61
C ALA A 317 -19.02 0.99 19.79
N ASN A 318 -19.74 1.41 18.76
CA ASN A 318 -19.50 2.70 18.12
C ASN A 318 -20.17 3.79 18.98
N ASN A 319 -19.40 4.42 19.86
CA ASN A 319 -19.90 5.41 20.82
C ASN A 319 -20.28 6.76 20.21
N PHE A 320 -19.94 7.00 18.94
CA PHE A 320 -20.36 8.20 18.22
C PHE A 320 -21.83 8.13 17.76
N CYS A 321 -22.41 6.93 17.76
CA CYS A 321 -23.83 6.76 17.51
C CYS A 321 -24.70 7.16 18.69
N GLN A 322 -25.89 7.69 18.37
CA GLN A 322 -26.97 7.91 19.31
C GLN A 322 -27.37 6.62 20.04
N GLN A 323 -27.61 6.76 21.35
CA GLN A 323 -28.02 5.68 22.24
C GLN A 323 -29.45 5.22 21.96
N ASN A 324 -29.66 3.92 22.12
CA ASN A 324 -30.93 3.23 22.14
C ASN A 324 -30.99 2.32 23.37
N VAL A 325 -31.85 2.69 24.33
CA VAL A 325 -31.94 1.99 25.63
C VAL A 325 -32.38 0.53 25.46
N SER A 326 -33.10 0.19 24.39
CA SER A 326 -33.52 -1.20 24.13
C SER A 326 -32.37 -2.13 23.73
N GLU A 327 -31.21 -1.57 23.36
CA GLU A 327 -30.01 -2.32 22.97
C GLU A 327 -29.01 -2.43 24.14
N THR A 328 -29.34 -1.85 25.30
CA THR A 328 -28.46 -1.88 26.47
C THR A 328 -28.38 -3.28 27.07
N GLN A 329 -27.16 -3.72 27.39
CA GLN A 329 -26.88 -5.02 27.98
C GLN A 329 -26.13 -4.90 29.32
N THR A 330 -26.30 -5.92 30.15
CA THR A 330 -25.44 -6.13 31.33
C THR A 330 -24.66 -7.42 31.16
N TYR A 331 -23.40 -7.41 31.60
CA TYR A 331 -22.52 -8.59 31.56
C TYR A 331 -23.16 -9.80 32.27
N GLY A 332 -23.76 -9.59 33.45
CA GLY A 332 -24.35 -10.67 34.23
C GLY A 332 -25.50 -11.39 33.51
N THR A 333 -26.31 -10.67 32.73
CA THR A 333 -27.40 -11.28 31.93
C THR A 333 -26.83 -12.14 30.80
N VAL A 334 -25.89 -11.59 30.02
CA VAL A 334 -25.30 -12.30 28.88
C VAL A 334 -24.48 -13.50 29.34
N GLU A 335 -23.67 -13.34 30.39
CA GLU A 335 -22.85 -14.43 30.94
C GLU A 335 -23.73 -15.57 31.48
N ALA A 336 -24.85 -15.25 32.14
CA ALA A 336 -25.79 -16.27 32.61
C ALA A 336 -26.43 -17.05 31.46
N ALA A 337 -26.80 -16.37 30.36
CA ALA A 337 -27.35 -17.02 29.17
C ALA A 337 -26.34 -17.95 28.50
N LEU A 338 -25.10 -17.50 28.29
CA LEU A 338 -24.04 -18.33 27.72
C LEU A 338 -23.73 -19.57 28.57
N LYS A 339 -23.70 -19.43 29.90
CA LYS A 339 -23.49 -20.56 30.83
C LYS A 339 -24.63 -21.58 30.83
N ALA A 340 -25.85 -21.12 30.54
CA ALA A 340 -27.03 -22.00 30.50
C ALA A 340 -27.07 -22.86 29.22
N GLY A 341 -26.32 -22.47 28.19
CA GLY A 341 -26.44 -23.05 26.85
C GLY A 341 -27.59 -22.42 26.08
N ILE A 342 -27.33 -21.94 24.87
CA ILE A 342 -28.32 -21.28 24.02
C ILE A 342 -28.81 -22.27 22.98
N GLU A 343 -30.11 -22.57 23.02
CA GLU A 343 -30.77 -23.48 22.08
C GLU A 343 -31.58 -22.74 21.00
N ASP A 344 -31.70 -21.42 21.12
CA ASP A 344 -32.31 -20.58 20.11
C ASP A 344 -31.47 -20.57 18.82
N ASN A 345 -32.15 -20.51 17.67
CA ASN A 345 -31.50 -20.44 16.37
C ASN A 345 -31.07 -19.01 15.98
N VAL A 346 -31.42 -18.00 16.79
CA VAL A 346 -31.16 -16.58 16.53
C VAL A 346 -30.79 -15.89 17.83
N CYS A 347 -29.85 -14.94 17.76
CA CYS A 347 -29.45 -14.13 18.90
C CYS A 347 -30.49 -13.08 19.29
N SER A 348 -30.53 -12.75 20.58
CA SER A 348 -31.25 -11.58 21.10
C SER A 348 -30.38 -10.80 22.08
N VAL A 349 -30.80 -9.57 22.40
CA VAL A 349 -30.14 -8.70 23.38
C VAL A 349 -30.02 -9.35 24.77
N ALA A 350 -30.93 -10.25 25.13
CA ALA A 350 -30.88 -10.92 26.43
C ALA A 350 -30.05 -12.22 26.43
N MET A 351 -29.82 -12.80 25.25
CA MET A 351 -29.26 -14.15 25.11
C MET A 351 -27.81 -14.15 24.64
N CYS A 352 -27.47 -13.28 23.68
CA CYS A 352 -26.13 -13.23 23.10
C CYS A 352 -25.39 -11.95 23.49
N PRO A 353 -24.06 -11.94 23.37
CA PRO A 353 -23.29 -10.69 23.27
C PRO A 353 -23.85 -9.78 22.19
N ALA A 354 -23.72 -8.46 22.34
CA ALA A 354 -24.21 -7.48 21.36
C ALA A 354 -23.57 -7.64 19.98
N SER A 355 -22.42 -8.31 19.91
CA SER A 355 -21.76 -8.68 18.66
C SER A 355 -22.47 -9.76 17.85
N LEU A 356 -23.49 -10.42 18.40
CA LEU A 356 -24.13 -11.60 17.80
C LEU A 356 -23.15 -12.78 17.56
N ASP A 357 -22.03 -12.77 18.30
CA ASP A 357 -21.01 -13.80 18.32
C ASP A 357 -20.90 -14.36 19.74
N ILE A 358 -21.40 -15.57 19.93
CA ILE A 358 -21.37 -16.25 21.24
C ILE A 358 -19.96 -16.65 21.68
N ASN A 359 -18.99 -16.65 20.76
CA ASN A 359 -17.58 -16.94 21.03
C ASN A 359 -16.76 -15.67 21.26
N SER A 360 -17.41 -14.49 21.33
CA SER A 360 -16.74 -13.23 21.57
C SER A 360 -16.10 -13.17 22.96
N ASN A 361 -14.98 -12.47 23.04
CA ASN A 361 -14.36 -12.16 24.32
C ASN A 361 -15.25 -11.19 25.10
N LEU A 362 -15.42 -11.42 26.41
CA LEU A 362 -16.25 -10.61 27.32
C LEU A 362 -15.44 -9.95 28.46
N ASP A 363 -14.11 -9.94 28.33
CA ASP A 363 -13.23 -9.35 29.31
C ASP A 363 -13.29 -7.83 29.28
N HIS A 364 -12.71 -7.20 30.31
CA HIS A 364 -12.56 -5.75 30.35
C HIS A 364 -11.65 -5.27 29.21
N MET A 365 -12.06 -4.17 28.55
CA MET A 365 -11.27 -3.55 27.49
C MET A 365 -9.99 -2.90 28.05
N HIS A 366 -10.08 -2.38 29.29
CA HIS A 366 -8.98 -1.77 30.01
C HIS A 366 -8.94 -2.29 31.46
N PRO A 367 -7.76 -2.49 32.06
CA PRO A 367 -7.64 -3.01 33.42
C PRO A 367 -8.37 -2.18 34.50
N SER A 368 -8.56 -0.88 34.27
CA SER A 368 -9.16 0.07 35.21
C SER A 368 -10.55 0.56 34.82
N GLY A 369 -11.16 0.02 33.76
CA GLY A 369 -12.43 0.50 33.21
C GLY A 369 -13.56 -0.53 33.29
N ASP A 370 -14.80 -0.06 33.37
CA ASP A 370 -16.00 -0.92 33.41
C ASP A 370 -16.42 -1.44 32.03
N GLY A 371 -15.90 -0.84 30.95
CA GLY A 371 -16.16 -1.25 29.58
C GLY A 371 -15.64 -2.67 29.29
N ARG A 372 -16.49 -3.49 28.69
CA ARG A 372 -16.20 -4.89 28.33
C ARG A 372 -16.42 -5.14 26.86
N TRP A 373 -15.57 -5.99 26.28
CA TRP A 373 -15.81 -6.52 24.95
C TRP A 373 -17.15 -7.26 24.90
N GLY A 374 -17.82 -7.21 23.74
CA GLY A 374 -19.08 -7.93 23.50
C GLY A 374 -20.31 -7.45 24.26
N ILE A 375 -20.20 -6.49 25.19
CA ILE A 375 -21.33 -6.00 26.01
C ILE A 375 -21.65 -4.54 25.66
N ASN A 376 -22.89 -4.29 25.20
CA ASN A 376 -23.35 -2.93 24.91
C ASN A 376 -23.91 -2.22 26.15
N SER A 377 -23.06 -1.82 27.08
CA SER A 377 -23.52 -1.19 28.34
C SER A 377 -24.13 0.20 28.19
N ASN A 378 -23.87 0.89 27.07
CA ASN A 378 -24.34 2.26 26.82
C ASN A 378 -25.47 2.33 25.77
N GLY A 379 -25.84 1.20 25.16
CA GLY A 379 -26.90 1.12 24.15
C GLY A 379 -26.60 1.88 22.85
N THR A 380 -25.35 2.17 22.51
CA THR A 380 -24.98 2.81 21.23
C THR A 380 -24.97 1.77 20.09
N CYS A 381 -24.65 2.18 18.86
CA CYS A 381 -24.40 1.21 17.78
C CYS A 381 -23.32 0.21 18.23
N PHE A 382 -23.42 -1.05 17.81
CA PHE A 382 -22.47 -2.07 18.23
C PHE A 382 -21.94 -2.86 17.04
N SER A 383 -20.63 -3.10 17.01
CA SER A 383 -20.00 -3.91 15.98
C SER A 383 -20.44 -5.35 16.12
N ALA A 384 -21.07 -5.90 15.08
CA ALA A 384 -21.60 -7.25 15.06
C ALA A 384 -20.86 -8.12 14.04
N ARG A 385 -20.75 -9.42 14.33
CA ARG A 385 -20.22 -10.42 13.42
C ARG A 385 -20.93 -10.29 12.07
N ASN A 386 -20.14 -10.18 11.02
CA ASN A 386 -20.66 -10.26 9.66
C ASN A 386 -20.95 -11.73 9.32
N SER A 387 -22.12 -11.98 8.72
CA SER A 387 -22.51 -13.32 8.26
C SER A 387 -21.69 -13.84 7.07
N TYR A 388 -20.95 -12.97 6.37
CA TYR A 388 -20.01 -13.38 5.33
C TYR A 388 -18.77 -14.04 5.96
N MET A 389 -18.69 -15.36 5.87
CA MET A 389 -17.60 -16.19 6.41
C MET A 389 -16.53 -16.55 5.36
N GLY A 390 -16.46 -15.78 4.28
CA GLY A 390 -15.57 -16.00 3.14
C GLY A 390 -16.16 -16.86 2.02
N GLU A 391 -15.32 -17.21 1.04
CA GLU A 391 -15.72 -17.91 -0.19
C GLU A 391 -14.82 -19.12 -0.49
N PHE A 392 -15.39 -20.13 -1.15
CA PHE A 392 -14.64 -21.27 -1.67
C PHE A 392 -14.11 -20.91 -3.07
N ILE A 393 -12.80 -20.77 -3.18
CA ILE A 393 -12.11 -20.29 -4.38
C ILE A 393 -11.67 -21.48 -5.22
N CYS A 394 -11.97 -21.45 -6.52
CA CYS A 394 -11.63 -22.50 -7.46
C CYS A 394 -11.07 -21.98 -8.77
N SER A 395 -10.17 -22.76 -9.38
CA SER A 395 -9.89 -22.64 -10.80
C SER A 395 -11.15 -22.95 -11.63
N ALA A 396 -11.28 -22.32 -12.80
CA ALA A 396 -12.40 -22.58 -13.70
C ALA A 396 -12.52 -24.09 -14.04
N GLY A 397 -13.75 -24.63 -14.03
CA GLY A 397 -14.01 -26.03 -14.37
C GLY A 397 -13.51 -27.06 -13.35
N ASN A 398 -13.11 -26.65 -12.14
CA ASN A 398 -12.69 -27.58 -11.09
C ASN A 398 -13.87 -28.49 -10.65
N PRO A 399 -13.68 -29.83 -10.58
CA PRO A 399 -14.76 -30.76 -10.25
C PRO A 399 -15.07 -30.87 -8.76
N ASP A 400 -14.41 -30.11 -7.88
CA ASP A 400 -14.74 -30.09 -6.46
C ASP A 400 -16.22 -29.66 -6.25
N PRO A 401 -17.02 -30.43 -5.49
CA PRO A 401 -18.44 -30.13 -5.28
C PRO A 401 -18.72 -28.76 -4.62
N SER A 402 -17.74 -28.19 -3.92
CA SER A 402 -17.85 -26.87 -3.31
C SER A 402 -17.59 -25.73 -4.30
N CYS A 403 -17.04 -26.02 -5.48
CA CYS A 403 -16.95 -25.04 -6.55
C CYS A 403 -18.32 -24.73 -7.13
N LYS A 404 -18.53 -23.46 -7.51
CA LYS A 404 -19.77 -23.05 -8.18
C LYS A 404 -19.98 -23.91 -9.44
N PRO A 405 -21.14 -24.56 -9.59
CA PRO A 405 -21.39 -25.40 -10.76
C PRO A 405 -21.42 -24.53 -12.00
N LEU A 406 -20.41 -24.67 -12.85
CA LEU A 406 -20.37 -23.99 -14.13
C LEU A 406 -21.12 -24.86 -15.14
N LYS A 407 -22.29 -24.39 -15.57
CA LYS A 407 -23.01 -25.01 -16.68
C LYS A 407 -22.12 -24.91 -17.92
N ASP A 408 -21.67 -26.05 -18.41
CA ASP A 408 -20.87 -26.20 -19.64
C ASP A 408 -19.42 -25.67 -19.61
N ALA A 409 -18.80 -25.35 -18.46
CA ALA A 409 -17.37 -24.99 -18.44
C ALA A 409 -16.49 -26.18 -18.84
N PRO A 410 -15.38 -25.94 -19.57
CA PRO A 410 -14.46 -27.00 -19.93
C PRO A 410 -13.80 -27.52 -18.65
N VAL A 411 -13.81 -28.84 -18.46
CA VAL A 411 -13.02 -29.50 -17.41
C VAL A 411 -11.55 -29.28 -17.77
N LEU A 412 -10.86 -28.41 -17.03
CA LEU A 412 -9.42 -28.24 -17.17
C LEU A 412 -8.73 -29.58 -16.88
N PRO A 413 -7.57 -29.86 -17.51
CA PRO A 413 -6.74 -30.99 -17.12
C PRO A 413 -6.52 -30.97 -15.60
N GLN A 414 -6.65 -32.11 -14.92
CA GLN A 414 -6.25 -32.25 -13.52
C GLN A 414 -4.73 -32.30 -13.39
N ASP A 415 -4.07 -31.23 -13.79
CA ASP A 415 -2.65 -30.99 -13.54
C ASP A 415 -2.47 -29.99 -12.39
N ASN A 416 -1.23 -29.54 -12.19
CA ASN A 416 -0.89 -28.61 -11.11
C ASN A 416 -1.43 -27.17 -11.29
N SER A 417 -2.20 -26.88 -12.35
CA SER A 417 -2.88 -25.60 -12.55
C SER A 417 -4.27 -25.52 -11.88
N ALA A 418 -4.87 -26.67 -11.57
CA ALA A 418 -6.14 -26.72 -10.86
C ALA A 418 -5.95 -26.44 -9.37
N PHE A 419 -6.80 -25.59 -8.79
CA PHE A 419 -6.82 -25.30 -7.36
C PHE A 419 -8.25 -25.19 -6.85
N ALA A 420 -8.45 -25.57 -5.60
CA ALA A 420 -9.71 -25.42 -4.87
C ALA A 420 -9.40 -25.31 -3.38
N PHE A 421 -9.77 -24.20 -2.77
CA PHE A 421 -9.54 -23.97 -1.35
C PHE A 421 -10.56 -23.00 -0.76
N GLN A 422 -10.84 -23.15 0.52
CA GLN A 422 -11.63 -22.18 1.28
C GLN A 422 -10.76 -20.98 1.65
N MET A 423 -11.31 -19.78 1.62
CA MET A 423 -10.78 -18.63 2.36
C MET A 423 -11.74 -18.21 3.47
N ASP A 424 -11.22 -17.58 4.52
CA ASP A 424 -12.05 -16.99 5.57
C ASP A 424 -11.99 -15.47 5.50
N ALA A 425 -13.13 -14.83 5.71
CA ALA A 425 -13.22 -13.42 6.07
C ALA A 425 -13.58 -13.36 7.56
N LEU A 426 -12.71 -12.76 8.36
CA LEU A 426 -12.99 -12.47 9.77
C LEU A 426 -13.37 -11.00 9.83
N SER A 427 -14.67 -10.74 9.99
CA SER A 427 -15.22 -9.43 9.75
C SER A 427 -16.32 -9.05 10.73
N ALA A 428 -16.38 -7.76 11.03
CA ALA A 428 -17.40 -7.14 11.85
C ALA A 428 -18.06 -5.98 11.08
N ASN A 429 -19.38 -6.02 10.96
CA ASN A 429 -20.15 -4.90 10.46
C ASN A 429 -20.49 -3.99 11.63
N TRP A 430 -20.13 -2.72 11.53
CA TRP A 430 -20.44 -1.72 12.53
C TRP A 430 -21.42 -0.69 11.94
N PRO A 431 -22.60 -0.48 12.55
CA PRO A 431 -23.54 0.53 12.10
C PRO A 431 -22.95 1.94 12.21
N VAL A 432 -23.24 2.79 11.22
CA VAL A 432 -22.64 4.12 11.10
C VAL A 432 -23.58 5.22 11.62
N HIS A 433 -22.97 6.26 12.17
CA HIS A 433 -23.62 7.53 12.48
C HIS A 433 -23.42 8.50 11.31
N MET A 434 -24.25 9.53 11.20
CA MET A 434 -24.31 10.42 10.04
C MET A 434 -23.00 11.19 9.76
N ALA A 435 -22.15 11.40 10.76
CA ALA A 435 -20.88 12.11 10.57
C ALA A 435 -19.97 11.46 9.52
N VAL A 436 -20.08 10.14 9.27
CA VAL A 436 -19.29 9.49 8.21
C VAL A 436 -19.60 10.03 6.81
N TYR A 437 -20.79 10.63 6.62
CA TYR A 437 -21.25 11.22 5.37
C TYR A 437 -21.23 12.74 5.40
N SER A 438 -21.48 13.37 6.56
CA SER A 438 -21.56 14.82 6.67
C SER A 438 -20.26 15.52 7.11
N ASP A 439 -19.27 14.78 7.62
CA ASP A 439 -17.99 15.31 8.09
C ASP A 439 -16.83 14.33 7.79
N PHE A 440 -15.62 14.74 8.11
CA PHE A 440 -14.43 13.90 8.09
C PHE A 440 -14.25 13.16 9.42
N VAL A 441 -14.20 11.83 9.35
CA VAL A 441 -14.02 10.94 10.50
C VAL A 441 -12.65 10.26 10.42
N GLU A 442 -12.04 10.02 11.58
CA GLU A 442 -10.73 9.37 11.70
C GLU A 442 -10.90 7.85 11.83
N TYR A 443 -10.60 7.14 10.75
CA TYR A 443 -10.59 5.69 10.68
C TYR A 443 -9.19 5.16 10.98
N GLN A 444 -9.11 4.14 11.82
CA GLN A 444 -7.85 3.72 12.39
C GLN A 444 -7.70 2.20 12.40
N VAL A 445 -6.53 1.71 12.02
CA VAL A 445 -6.14 0.30 12.17
C VAL A 445 -4.78 0.22 12.84
N GLU A 446 -4.74 -0.47 13.97
CA GLU A 446 -3.51 -0.84 14.66
C GLU A 446 -3.23 -2.33 14.44
N TRP A 447 -2.11 -2.65 13.81
CA TRP A 447 -1.73 -4.00 13.45
C TRP A 447 -0.33 -4.32 13.96
N VAL A 448 -0.22 -5.40 14.74
CA VAL A 448 1.05 -5.94 15.22
C VAL A 448 1.19 -7.36 14.68
N PRO A 449 2.26 -7.68 13.92
CA PRO A 449 2.52 -9.03 13.43
C PRO A 449 2.97 -10.01 14.53
N GLY A 450 3.14 -11.28 14.15
CA GLY A 450 3.65 -12.34 15.02
C GLY A 450 2.59 -13.00 15.92
N PRO A 451 2.99 -14.05 16.68
CA PRO A 451 2.06 -14.93 17.39
C PRO A 451 1.33 -14.26 18.57
N ASN A 452 1.87 -13.16 19.10
CA ASN A 452 1.24 -12.35 20.15
C ASN A 452 0.64 -11.04 19.59
N GLY A 453 0.56 -10.94 18.27
CA GLY A 453 0.06 -9.78 17.54
C GLY A 453 -1.45 -9.63 17.59
N TYR A 454 -1.97 -8.68 16.82
CA TYR A 454 -3.40 -8.42 16.65
C TYR A 454 -3.65 -7.47 15.47
N VAL A 455 -4.88 -7.42 14.96
CA VAL A 455 -5.40 -6.27 14.21
C VAL A 455 -6.54 -5.67 15.02
N ARG A 456 -6.51 -4.36 15.27
CA ARG A 456 -7.55 -3.60 15.97
C ARG A 456 -8.02 -2.45 15.08
N TRP A 457 -9.33 -2.33 14.92
CA TRP A 457 -10.00 -1.19 14.31
C TRP A 457 -10.48 -0.22 15.37
N MET A 458 -10.26 1.05 15.12
CA MET A 458 -10.70 2.15 15.97
C MET A 458 -11.34 3.25 15.13
N LEU A 459 -12.18 4.04 15.78
CA LEU A 459 -12.77 5.24 15.24
C LEU A 459 -12.43 6.39 16.19
N SER A 460 -11.62 7.35 15.74
CA SER A 460 -11.10 8.45 16.57
C SER A 460 -10.59 8.01 17.95
N GLY A 461 -9.85 6.88 17.99
CA GLY A 461 -9.27 6.30 19.20
C GLY A 461 -10.15 5.29 19.95
N ASP A 462 -11.46 5.23 19.69
CA ASP A 462 -12.37 4.28 20.32
C ASP A 462 -12.35 2.93 19.57
N PRO A 463 -12.10 1.79 20.24
CA PRO A 463 -12.08 0.49 19.56
C PRO A 463 -13.47 0.10 19.05
N LEU A 464 -13.50 -0.52 17.86
CA LEU A 464 -14.69 -1.11 17.24
C LEU A 464 -14.60 -2.64 17.20
N TYR A 465 -13.46 -3.16 16.79
CA TYR A 465 -13.22 -4.59 16.56
C TYR A 465 -11.73 -4.90 16.78
N GLU A 466 -11.42 -6.10 17.26
CA GLU A 466 -10.04 -6.59 17.34
C GLU A 466 -10.00 -8.11 17.14
N ILE A 467 -9.01 -8.54 16.35
CA ILE A 467 -8.64 -9.94 16.13
C ILE A 467 -7.27 -10.16 16.77
N PRO A 468 -7.20 -10.79 17.96
CA PRO A 468 -5.94 -11.27 18.51
C PRO A 468 -5.31 -12.34 17.60
N ALA A 469 -3.99 -12.36 17.45
CA ALA A 469 -3.30 -13.35 16.62
C ALA A 469 -3.65 -14.79 17.03
N GLN A 470 -3.77 -15.05 18.34
CA GLN A 470 -4.15 -16.35 18.88
C GLN A 470 -5.46 -16.89 18.27
N THR A 471 -6.41 -16.02 17.92
CA THR A 471 -7.67 -16.42 17.30
C THR A 471 -7.46 -17.23 16.02
N ILE A 472 -6.46 -16.85 15.20
CA ILE A 472 -6.18 -17.51 13.92
C ILE A 472 -5.00 -18.48 13.96
N THR A 473 -4.08 -18.33 14.93
CA THR A 473 -2.95 -19.26 15.11
C THR A 473 -3.31 -20.50 15.92
N ASP A 474 -4.33 -20.41 16.78
CA ASP A 474 -4.85 -21.53 17.59
C ASP A 474 -6.37 -21.72 17.35
N PRO A 475 -6.78 -22.03 16.10
CA PRO A 475 -8.19 -22.20 15.79
C PRO A 475 -8.73 -23.52 16.40
N PRO A 476 -10.04 -23.62 16.68
CA PRO A 476 -10.63 -24.84 17.22
C PRO A 476 -10.29 -26.09 16.41
N GLN A 477 -10.09 -27.20 17.12
CA GLN A 477 -9.75 -28.50 16.55
C GLN A 477 -10.83 -29.53 16.87
N GLY A 478 -11.09 -30.42 15.91
CA GLY A 478 -11.98 -31.56 16.07
C GLY A 478 -11.19 -32.85 16.29
N ALA A 479 -11.86 -33.91 16.76
CA ALA A 479 -11.20 -35.20 17.00
C ALA A 479 -10.69 -35.86 15.70
N SER A 480 -11.44 -35.70 14.60
CA SER A 480 -11.17 -36.33 13.30
C SER A 480 -10.89 -35.33 12.17
N VAL A 481 -11.10 -34.03 12.40
CA VAL A 481 -10.90 -32.97 11.40
C VAL A 481 -9.96 -31.93 11.97
N LYS A 482 -8.86 -31.69 11.24
CA LYS A 482 -7.86 -30.66 11.59
C LYS A 482 -8.26 -29.33 10.97
N ASN A 483 -8.06 -28.26 11.72
CA ASN A 483 -8.21 -26.89 11.24
C ASN A 483 -6.80 -26.30 11.03
N PRO A 484 -6.42 -25.88 9.81
CA PRO A 484 -5.07 -25.40 9.55
C PRO A 484 -4.80 -24.10 10.33
N PRO A 485 -3.74 -24.06 11.17
CA PRO A 485 -3.36 -22.84 11.86
C PRO A 485 -2.83 -21.83 10.84
N LYS A 486 -3.21 -20.56 10.99
CA LYS A 486 -2.67 -19.46 10.19
C LYS A 486 -1.55 -18.77 10.96
N ILE A 487 -0.86 -17.86 10.30
CA ILE A 487 -0.04 -16.86 10.97
C ILE A 487 -0.78 -15.53 11.00
N MET A 488 -0.40 -14.69 11.96
CA MET A 488 -0.78 -13.29 11.88
C MET A 488 -0.26 -12.70 10.57
N ILE A 489 -0.96 -11.72 10.02
CA ILE A 489 -0.52 -11.08 8.78
C ILE A 489 0.89 -10.53 9.01
N GLU A 490 1.84 -10.98 8.17
CA GLU A 490 3.26 -10.67 8.24
C GLU A 490 3.81 -10.18 6.88
N GLU A 491 3.04 -10.28 5.79
CA GLU A 491 3.42 -9.75 4.49
C GLU A 491 3.63 -8.22 4.52
N PRO A 492 4.49 -7.63 3.69
CA PRO A 492 4.47 -6.19 3.46
C PRO A 492 3.20 -5.82 2.69
N LEU A 493 2.36 -4.98 3.29
CA LEU A 493 1.08 -4.55 2.72
C LEU A 493 1.23 -3.20 2.03
N TYR A 494 0.53 -2.97 0.93
CA TYR A 494 0.39 -1.64 0.31
C TYR A 494 -1.04 -1.11 0.49
N LEU A 495 -1.21 0.20 0.40
CA LEU A 495 -2.47 0.91 0.64
C LEU A 495 -3.26 1.08 -0.65
N ILE A 496 -4.59 1.02 -0.54
CA ILE A 496 -5.54 1.15 -1.65
C ILE A 496 -6.68 2.06 -1.22
N PHE A 497 -7.05 2.98 -2.10
CA PHE A 497 -8.27 3.76 -2.01
C PHE A 497 -9.10 3.53 -3.28
N ASN A 498 -10.39 3.25 -3.14
CA ASN A 498 -11.30 3.14 -4.28
C ASN A 498 -12.74 3.53 -3.91
N VAL A 499 -13.55 3.82 -4.93
CA VAL A 499 -15.00 3.85 -4.81
C VAL A 499 -15.57 2.92 -5.86
N ALA A 500 -16.21 1.86 -5.39
CA ALA A 500 -16.73 0.76 -6.20
C ALA A 500 -18.26 0.73 -6.19
N MET A 501 -18.84 -0.10 -7.05
CA MET A 501 -20.29 -0.28 -7.11
C MET A 501 -20.70 -1.69 -7.57
N SER A 502 -21.37 -2.45 -6.71
CA SER A 502 -21.76 -3.84 -7.02
C SER A 502 -23.24 -4.08 -6.83
N SER A 503 -23.79 -5.03 -7.59
CA SER A 503 -25.15 -5.55 -7.37
C SER A 503 -25.27 -6.57 -6.23
N LYS A 504 -24.16 -6.91 -5.57
CA LYS A 504 -24.10 -7.96 -4.53
C LYS A 504 -23.74 -7.46 -3.13
N TRP A 505 -23.13 -6.29 -3.00
CA TRP A 505 -22.71 -5.76 -1.71
C TRP A 505 -23.86 -5.19 -0.89
N GLY A 506 -23.58 -4.78 0.35
CA GLY A 506 -24.57 -4.23 1.27
C GLY A 506 -25.11 -2.84 0.87
N ALA A 507 -24.42 -2.13 -0.03
CA ALA A 507 -24.93 -0.89 -0.62
C ALA A 507 -26.07 -1.16 -1.62
N GLN A 508 -26.96 -0.19 -1.81
CA GLN A 508 -28.12 -0.34 -2.70
C GLN A 508 -28.04 0.62 -3.90
N PRO A 509 -27.24 0.32 -4.93
CA PRO A 509 -27.16 1.16 -6.11
C PRO A 509 -28.51 1.23 -6.84
N PRO A 510 -28.88 2.39 -7.44
CA PRO A 510 -30.09 2.50 -8.25
C PRO A 510 -30.03 1.57 -9.45
N ASN A 511 -31.14 0.86 -9.69
CA ASN A 511 -31.34 -0.01 -10.85
C ASN A 511 -30.12 -0.89 -11.19
N PRO A 512 -29.71 -1.81 -10.30
CA PRO A 512 -28.51 -2.61 -10.50
C PRO A 512 -28.50 -3.32 -11.86
N LYS A 513 -27.33 -3.36 -12.51
CA LYS A 513 -27.10 -3.90 -13.86
C LYS A 513 -27.82 -3.14 -14.99
N ASN A 514 -28.27 -1.92 -14.73
CA ASN A 514 -28.86 -1.00 -15.69
C ASN A 514 -28.28 0.41 -15.48
N PRO A 515 -28.53 1.38 -16.39
CA PRO A 515 -28.21 2.77 -16.14
C PRO A 515 -28.86 3.26 -14.83
N CYS A 516 -28.23 4.21 -14.15
CA CYS A 516 -28.69 4.68 -12.83
C CYS A 516 -30.19 4.98 -12.79
N ARG A 517 -30.71 5.70 -13.80
CA ARG A 517 -32.14 6.08 -13.87
C ARG A 517 -33.08 4.96 -14.35
N GLY A 518 -32.56 3.82 -14.79
CA GLY A 518 -33.37 2.71 -15.30
C GLY A 518 -34.28 3.15 -16.45
N ASP A 519 -35.59 3.00 -16.28
CA ASP A 519 -36.63 3.47 -17.20
C ASP A 519 -37.10 4.92 -16.94
N GLY A 520 -36.58 5.55 -15.87
CA GLY A 520 -36.92 6.92 -15.45
C GLY A 520 -38.21 7.04 -14.64
N MET A 521 -38.88 5.93 -14.28
CA MET A 521 -40.18 5.98 -13.59
C MET A 521 -40.08 6.03 -12.07
N ASP A 522 -38.92 5.68 -11.49
CA ASP A 522 -38.70 5.75 -10.05
C ASP A 522 -38.16 7.14 -9.64
N PRO A 523 -38.98 8.01 -9.03
CA PRO A 523 -38.56 9.36 -8.69
C PRO A 523 -37.45 9.40 -7.65
N VAL A 524 -37.36 8.39 -6.76
CA VAL A 524 -36.31 8.33 -5.74
C VAL A 524 -34.99 7.91 -6.39
N ALA A 525 -35.01 6.93 -7.31
CA ALA A 525 -33.83 6.59 -8.10
C ALA A 525 -33.32 7.82 -8.86
N ASN A 526 -34.21 8.55 -9.53
CA ASN A 526 -33.83 9.74 -10.30
C ASN A 526 -33.17 10.81 -9.41
N ALA A 527 -33.73 11.10 -8.24
CA ALA A 527 -33.15 12.08 -7.31
C ALA A 527 -31.76 11.66 -6.77
N ILE A 528 -31.56 10.36 -6.52
CA ILE A 528 -30.24 9.82 -6.17
C ILE A 528 -29.27 9.96 -7.35
N CYS A 529 -29.73 9.64 -8.57
CA CYS A 529 -28.91 9.77 -9.78
C CYS A 529 -28.53 11.22 -10.09
N ASP A 530 -29.38 12.18 -9.73
CA ASP A 530 -29.10 13.61 -9.85
C ASP A 530 -28.04 14.09 -8.83
N SER A 531 -27.69 13.25 -7.84
CA SER A 531 -26.62 13.52 -6.87
C SER A 531 -25.25 13.02 -7.32
N PHE A 532 -25.13 12.35 -8.48
CA PHE A 532 -23.83 12.06 -9.09
C PHE A 532 -23.25 13.30 -9.80
N PRO A 533 -21.91 13.48 -9.83
CA PRO A 533 -20.92 12.59 -9.22
C PRO A 533 -20.86 12.69 -7.69
N MET A 534 -20.52 11.57 -7.05
CA MET A 534 -20.28 11.49 -5.61
C MET A 534 -18.79 11.29 -5.34
N HIS A 535 -18.29 11.82 -4.21
CA HIS A 535 -16.85 11.82 -3.91
C HIS A 535 -16.55 11.14 -2.57
N LEU A 536 -15.58 10.24 -2.57
CA LEU A 536 -14.84 9.87 -1.35
C LEU A 536 -13.76 10.92 -1.17
N LYS A 537 -13.76 11.62 -0.03
CA LYS A 537 -12.75 12.63 0.29
C LYS A 537 -11.84 12.11 1.41
N VAL A 538 -10.53 12.21 1.23
CA VAL A 538 -9.51 11.85 2.22
C VAL A 538 -8.68 13.09 2.51
N ASP A 539 -8.76 13.59 3.74
CA ASP A 539 -8.00 14.77 4.19
C ASP A 539 -6.53 14.41 4.37
N TYR A 540 -6.26 13.35 5.14
CA TYR A 540 -4.91 12.85 5.32
C TYR A 540 -4.87 11.34 5.55
N ILE A 541 -3.68 10.77 5.34
CA ILE A 541 -3.29 9.46 5.84
C ILE A 541 -1.94 9.56 6.56
N ARG A 542 -1.83 8.88 7.70
CA ARG A 542 -0.62 8.81 8.53
C ARG A 542 -0.34 7.38 8.95
N VAL A 543 0.94 7.01 8.92
CA VAL A 543 1.40 5.68 9.31
C VAL A 543 2.48 5.81 10.38
N TYR A 544 2.35 5.04 11.46
CA TYR A 544 3.28 5.02 12.58
C TYR A 544 3.79 3.60 12.82
N GLN A 545 5.07 3.46 13.18
CA GLN A 545 5.66 2.15 13.52
C GLN A 545 6.61 2.27 14.72
N ASP A 546 6.81 1.14 15.40
CA ASP A 546 7.94 1.00 16.33
C ASP A 546 9.24 0.89 15.52
N LEU A 547 10.12 1.88 15.68
CA LEU A 547 11.44 1.93 15.03
C LEU A 547 12.56 1.42 15.94
N SER A 548 12.23 0.86 17.10
CA SER A 548 13.20 0.24 18.00
C SER A 548 13.93 -0.91 17.31
N SER A 549 15.17 -1.18 17.72
CA SER A 549 15.97 -2.28 17.17
C SER A 549 15.38 -3.67 17.41
N SER A 550 14.44 -3.79 18.35
CA SER A 550 13.71 -5.02 18.70
C SER A 550 12.38 -5.17 17.97
N SER A 551 11.96 -4.14 17.22
CA SER A 551 10.71 -4.18 16.47
C SER A 551 10.77 -5.21 15.35
N VAL A 552 9.63 -5.90 15.14
CA VAL A 552 9.40 -6.77 13.97
C VAL A 552 8.75 -6.01 12.81
N MET A 553 8.43 -4.73 13.01
CA MET A 553 7.83 -3.89 11.98
C MET A 553 8.88 -3.41 10.98
N SER A 554 8.44 -3.15 9.75
CA SER A 554 9.32 -2.58 8.72
C SER A 554 8.57 -1.66 7.76
N VAL A 555 9.30 -0.67 7.24
CA VAL A 555 8.86 0.17 6.12
C VAL A 555 9.54 -0.34 4.85
N GLY A 556 8.75 -0.62 3.83
CA GLY A 556 9.23 -1.04 2.52
C GLY A 556 8.51 -2.27 1.99
N CYS A 557 8.60 -2.45 0.68
CA CYS A 557 7.91 -3.52 -0.03
C CYS A 557 8.72 -4.82 -0.13
N ASP A 558 10.02 -4.80 0.19
CA ASP A 558 10.95 -5.93 0.02
C ASP A 558 11.79 -6.19 1.29
N PRO A 559 11.17 -6.41 2.46
CA PRO A 559 11.88 -6.73 3.69
C PRO A 559 12.57 -8.09 3.60
N GLU A 560 13.75 -8.24 4.21
CA GLU A 560 14.52 -9.51 4.18
C GLU A 560 13.72 -10.70 4.73
N THR A 561 12.82 -10.47 5.70
CA THR A 561 11.95 -11.51 6.25
C THR A 561 10.89 -11.99 5.27
N HIS A 562 10.48 -11.14 4.33
CA HIS A 562 9.34 -11.33 3.45
C HIS A 562 9.63 -10.69 2.07
N PRO A 563 10.65 -11.15 1.33
CA PRO A 563 11.03 -10.54 0.06
C PRO A 563 9.91 -10.64 -0.97
N THR A 564 9.79 -9.65 -1.84
CA THR A 564 8.80 -9.61 -2.94
C THR A 564 9.38 -9.11 -4.25
N ARG A 565 10.48 -8.35 -4.22
CA ARG A 565 10.97 -7.60 -5.38
C ARG A 565 11.32 -8.49 -6.55
N GLN A 566 12.14 -9.52 -6.31
CA GLN A 566 12.63 -10.37 -7.38
C GLN A 566 11.49 -11.22 -7.97
N TRP A 567 10.58 -11.70 -7.13
CA TRP A 567 9.35 -12.37 -7.58
C TRP A 567 8.50 -11.52 -8.53
N ILE A 568 8.21 -10.28 -8.14
CA ILE A 568 7.40 -9.37 -8.98
C ILE A 568 8.12 -9.10 -10.32
N LEU A 569 9.44 -8.94 -10.31
CA LEU A 569 10.21 -8.71 -11.53
C LEU A 569 10.22 -9.92 -12.47
N ASP A 570 10.29 -11.13 -11.92
CA ASP A 570 10.28 -12.39 -12.70
C ASP A 570 8.89 -12.71 -13.27
N HIS A 571 7.82 -12.10 -12.73
CA HIS A 571 6.43 -12.34 -13.10
C HIS A 571 5.70 -11.05 -13.52
N LEU A 572 6.42 -10.03 -14.00
CA LEU A 572 5.89 -8.68 -14.16
C LEU A 572 4.64 -8.61 -15.05
N ASP A 573 4.53 -9.48 -16.05
CA ASP A 573 3.38 -9.61 -16.95
C ASP A 573 2.06 -9.96 -16.23
N GLU A 574 2.12 -10.49 -15.02
CA GLU A 574 0.94 -10.75 -14.18
C GLU A 574 0.48 -9.53 -13.35
N TYR A 575 1.31 -8.50 -13.27
CA TYR A 575 1.10 -7.31 -12.44
C TYR A 575 0.79 -6.06 -13.26
N GLU A 576 0.94 -6.07 -14.60
CA GLU A 576 0.69 -4.91 -15.45
C GLU A 576 -0.02 -5.25 -16.75
N ASP A 577 -0.67 -4.26 -17.35
CA ASP A 577 -1.20 -4.30 -18.71
C ASP A 577 -0.80 -3.04 -19.48
N GLU A 578 -1.36 -2.81 -20.65
CA GLU A 578 -0.99 -1.67 -21.51
C GLU A 578 -1.24 -0.30 -20.86
N GLU A 579 -2.30 -0.19 -20.05
CA GLU A 579 -2.70 1.07 -19.39
C GLU A 579 -2.09 1.20 -17.99
N ASN A 580 -1.75 0.09 -17.33
CA ASN A 580 -1.37 0.05 -15.91
C ASN A 580 0.07 -0.43 -15.66
N LYS A 581 1.02 0.10 -16.44
CA LYS A 581 2.45 -0.25 -16.35
C LYS A 581 3.10 0.11 -15.01
N LEU A 582 4.08 -0.70 -14.59
CA LEU A 582 5.02 -0.31 -13.55
C LEU A 582 5.98 0.74 -14.10
N VAL A 583 5.69 2.01 -13.81
CA VAL A 583 6.50 3.15 -14.27
C VAL A 583 7.43 3.63 -13.16
N GLU A 584 8.73 3.70 -13.46
CA GLU A 584 9.71 4.30 -12.55
C GLU A 584 9.45 5.79 -12.38
N VAL A 585 9.32 6.24 -11.14
CA VAL A 585 9.13 7.66 -10.82
C VAL A 585 10.49 8.36 -10.78
N ARG A 586 10.58 9.52 -11.43
CA ARG A 586 11.78 10.36 -11.49
C ARG A 586 11.51 11.69 -10.79
N GLY A 587 12.07 11.88 -9.59
CA GLY A 587 11.74 13.03 -8.75
C GLY A 587 10.35 12.90 -8.11
N LYS A 588 9.66 14.01 -7.87
CA LYS A 588 8.31 14.07 -7.28
C LYS A 588 8.19 13.67 -5.81
N ALA A 589 9.24 13.18 -5.15
CA ALA A 589 9.20 13.05 -3.69
C ALA A 589 9.05 14.42 -3.02
N PHE A 590 8.43 14.44 -1.84
CA PHE A 590 8.45 15.60 -0.97
C PHE A 590 9.87 16.01 -0.59
N CYS A 591 10.12 17.31 -0.60
CA CYS A 591 11.39 17.90 -0.17
C CYS A 591 11.18 19.24 0.52
N ARG A 592 12.12 19.60 1.39
CA ARG A 592 12.22 20.92 2.02
C ARG A 592 13.40 21.70 1.46
N THR A 593 14.48 21.00 1.09
CA THR A 593 15.70 21.60 0.55
C THR A 593 16.31 20.72 -0.54
N ASP A 594 17.19 21.27 -1.38
CA ASP A 594 17.93 20.51 -2.40
C ASP A 594 18.66 19.29 -1.83
N ALA A 595 19.02 19.34 -0.54
CA ALA A 595 19.69 18.26 0.18
C ALA A 595 18.84 16.98 0.30
N ASP A 596 17.50 17.08 0.23
CA ASP A 596 16.57 15.94 0.24
C ASP A 596 16.53 15.23 -1.11
N CYS A 597 16.91 15.93 -2.19
CA CYS A 597 16.86 15.47 -3.57
C CYS A 597 18.26 15.14 -4.13
N THR A 598 19.27 15.05 -3.25
CA THR A 598 20.67 15.01 -3.64
C THR A 598 21.44 13.97 -2.84
N VAL A 599 22.31 13.22 -3.53
CA VAL A 599 23.20 12.23 -2.90
C VAL A 599 24.19 12.92 -1.96
N GLN A 600 24.15 12.55 -0.68
CA GLN A 600 25.10 13.01 0.34
C GLN A 600 26.12 11.92 0.65
N THR A 601 27.39 12.10 0.25
CA THR A 601 28.46 11.14 0.59
C THR A 601 29.26 11.62 1.81
N SER A 602 29.19 10.86 2.91
CA SER A 602 29.99 11.11 4.09
C SER A 602 31.34 10.37 4.01
N HIS A 603 32.38 11.03 3.52
CA HIS A 603 33.73 10.44 3.54
C HIS A 603 34.31 10.38 4.97
N ARG A 604 34.41 9.19 5.55
CA ARG A 604 35.32 8.92 6.68
C ARG A 604 36.77 8.90 6.17
N ARG A 605 37.46 10.05 6.18
CA ARG A 605 38.93 10.02 6.12
C ARG A 605 39.45 9.45 7.44
N ARG A 606 40.09 8.29 7.41
CA ARG A 606 40.97 7.76 8.47
C ARG A 606 42.04 8.83 8.75
N ARG A 607 41.92 9.59 9.85
CA ARG A 607 42.96 10.51 10.34
C ARG A 607 43.19 10.25 11.85
N PRO A 608 44.41 10.44 12.38
CA PRO A 608 44.76 10.07 13.75
C PRO A 608 43.98 10.88 14.80
N PRO A 609 43.84 10.34 16.03
CA PRO A 609 42.87 10.80 17.02
C PRO A 609 43.36 12.01 17.85
N THR A 610 43.63 13.15 17.22
CA THR A 610 44.05 14.36 17.97
C THR A 610 43.54 15.70 17.41
N ALA A 611 42.41 15.76 16.70
CA ALA A 611 41.82 17.04 16.27
C ALA A 611 40.29 17.08 16.45
N SER A 612 39.80 18.20 17.00
CA SER A 612 38.42 18.49 17.40
C SER A 612 37.38 18.33 16.29
N SER A 613 36.17 17.91 16.68
CA SER A 613 35.08 17.40 15.83
C SER A 613 34.21 18.46 15.12
N THR A 614 34.79 19.49 14.49
CA THR A 614 33.97 20.61 13.96
C THR A 614 33.99 20.80 12.44
N ASN A 615 34.51 19.86 11.63
CA ASN A 615 34.38 20.00 10.17
C ASN A 615 34.40 18.65 9.42
N ARG A 616 33.24 17.97 9.35
CA ARG A 616 33.00 16.95 8.32
C ARG A 616 32.57 17.67 7.03
N ARG A 617 33.49 17.84 6.07
CA ARG A 617 33.11 18.23 4.71
C ARG A 617 32.46 17.02 4.03
N SER A 618 31.13 17.02 3.94
CA SER A 618 30.38 16.11 3.08
C SER A 618 30.61 16.53 1.63
N THR A 619 30.96 15.59 0.75
CA THR A 619 30.97 15.84 -0.70
C THR A 619 29.54 15.64 -1.20
N VAL A 620 28.90 16.75 -1.56
CA VAL A 620 27.53 16.78 -2.08
C VAL A 620 27.63 16.68 -3.60
N VAL A 621 27.04 15.62 -4.19
CA VAL A 621 26.91 15.48 -5.63
C VAL A 621 25.50 15.90 -5.98
N LEU A 622 25.29 17.10 -6.51
CA LEU A 622 23.95 17.58 -6.84
C LEU A 622 23.31 16.66 -7.90
N THR A 623 22.32 15.87 -7.50
CA THR A 623 21.61 14.91 -8.37
C THR A 623 20.15 15.32 -8.61
N GLY A 624 19.64 16.25 -7.80
CA GLY A 624 18.32 16.83 -7.92
C GLY A 624 18.19 18.11 -7.10
N ARG A 625 17.10 18.84 -7.30
CA ARG A 625 16.76 20.09 -6.61
C ARG A 625 15.36 19.99 -6.03
N CYS A 626 15.11 20.78 -4.98
CA CYS A 626 13.79 20.93 -4.42
C CYS A 626 13.09 22.13 -5.06
N VAL A 627 12.07 21.86 -5.87
CA VAL A 627 11.28 22.86 -6.58
C VAL A 627 9.83 22.67 -6.17
N ASP A 628 9.19 23.73 -5.66
CA ASP A 628 7.80 23.68 -5.18
C ASP A 628 7.52 22.52 -4.22
N GLN A 629 8.46 22.29 -3.28
CA GLN A 629 8.43 21.18 -2.31
C GLN A 629 8.38 19.78 -2.94
N ARG A 630 8.84 19.65 -4.19
CA ARG A 630 8.98 18.38 -4.92
C ARG A 630 10.39 18.24 -5.49
N CYS A 631 10.93 17.03 -5.47
CA CYS A 631 12.22 16.77 -6.07
C CYS A 631 12.15 16.81 -7.60
N GLU A 632 13.12 17.48 -8.22
CA GLU A 632 13.36 17.46 -9.66
C GLU A 632 14.78 16.97 -9.94
N CYS A 633 14.92 15.95 -10.77
CA CYS A 633 16.22 15.36 -11.05
C CYS A 633 17.03 16.27 -11.97
N SER A 634 18.33 16.43 -11.68
CA SER A 634 19.17 17.38 -12.41
C SER A 634 19.55 16.91 -13.82
N SER A 635 19.44 15.61 -14.11
CA SER A 635 19.80 15.01 -15.39
C SER A 635 19.20 13.61 -15.56
N ASP A 636 19.24 13.12 -16.80
CA ASP A 636 18.70 11.79 -17.12
C ASP A 636 19.48 10.61 -16.51
N THR A 637 20.64 10.88 -15.94
CA THR A 637 21.50 9.89 -15.27
C THR A 637 21.04 9.56 -13.85
N TRP A 638 20.06 10.29 -13.32
CA TRP A 638 19.50 10.09 -11.98
C TRP A 638 18.01 9.79 -12.06
N THR A 639 17.54 8.96 -11.14
CA THR A 639 16.17 8.45 -11.10
C THR A 639 15.74 8.21 -9.65
N GLY A 640 14.53 7.68 -9.52
CA GLY A 640 13.86 7.46 -8.25
C GLY A 640 13.21 8.73 -7.70
N PRO A 641 12.34 8.60 -6.69
CA PRO A 641 11.58 9.72 -6.14
C PRO A 641 12.41 10.92 -5.66
N ARG A 642 13.61 10.65 -5.13
CA ARG A 642 14.55 11.66 -4.62
C ARG A 642 15.73 11.95 -5.53
N CYS A 643 15.76 11.39 -6.74
CA CYS A 643 16.87 11.59 -7.68
C CYS A 643 18.23 11.12 -7.13
N ILE A 644 18.23 10.16 -6.20
CA ILE A 644 19.45 9.64 -5.56
C ILE A 644 19.88 8.28 -6.12
N LEU A 645 19.06 7.69 -7.00
CA LEU A 645 19.38 6.44 -7.66
C LEU A 645 20.00 6.74 -9.03
N PRO A 646 21.12 6.10 -9.40
CA PRO A 646 21.60 6.19 -10.78
C PRO A 646 20.59 5.50 -11.70
N SER A 647 20.24 6.12 -12.83
CA SER A 647 19.45 5.43 -13.85
C SER A 647 20.25 4.25 -14.41
N LYS A 648 19.61 3.09 -14.60
CA LYS A 648 20.26 1.95 -15.26
C LYS A 648 20.70 2.40 -16.66
N PRO A 649 22.00 2.38 -16.98
CA PRO A 649 22.45 2.84 -18.28
C PRO A 649 22.03 1.80 -19.33
N SER A 650 21.33 2.25 -20.39
CA SER A 650 21.66 1.71 -21.71
C SER A 650 23.17 1.91 -21.89
N ALA A 651 23.89 0.93 -22.44
CA ALA A 651 25.35 0.77 -22.36
C ALA A 651 26.23 1.96 -22.87
N ALA A 652 25.68 3.13 -23.15
CA ALA A 652 26.33 4.31 -23.71
C ALA A 652 26.63 5.45 -22.71
N ALA A 653 26.31 5.34 -21.42
CA ALA A 653 26.30 6.51 -20.52
C ALA A 653 27.54 6.72 -19.62
N PHE A 654 28.70 6.11 -19.91
CA PHE A 654 29.97 6.49 -19.26
C PHE A 654 30.86 7.28 -20.22
N GLY A 655 30.56 8.57 -20.36
CA GLY A 655 31.42 9.55 -21.03
C GLY A 655 30.78 10.93 -21.13
N PRO A 656 31.56 12.04 -21.10
CA PRO A 656 31.02 13.35 -21.45
C PRO A 656 30.42 13.30 -22.88
N PRO A 657 29.38 14.09 -23.19
CA PRO A 657 28.78 14.12 -24.52
C PRO A 657 29.85 14.20 -25.61
N VAL A 658 29.74 13.43 -26.69
CA VAL A 658 30.74 13.39 -27.77
C VAL A 658 31.09 14.79 -28.27
N VAL A 659 30.10 15.70 -28.28
CA VAL A 659 30.29 17.12 -28.60
C VAL A 659 31.22 17.83 -27.60
N LEU A 660 31.03 17.62 -26.30
CA LEU A 660 31.86 18.21 -25.24
C LEU A 660 33.28 17.62 -25.28
N ALA A 661 33.41 16.31 -25.48
CA ALA A 661 34.70 15.65 -25.67
C ALA A 661 35.43 16.16 -26.92
N ALA A 662 34.70 16.37 -28.03
CA ALA A 662 35.23 16.95 -29.25
C ALA A 662 35.64 18.42 -29.08
N CYS A 663 34.87 19.22 -28.34
CA CYS A 663 35.22 20.61 -28.02
C CYS A 663 36.48 20.69 -27.16
N ILE A 664 36.58 19.88 -26.10
CA ILE A 664 37.78 19.82 -25.24
C ILE A 664 38.99 19.31 -26.04
N GLY A 665 38.81 18.26 -26.84
CA GLY A 665 39.85 17.73 -27.73
C GLY A 665 40.34 18.77 -28.74
N SER A 666 39.42 19.53 -29.35
CA SER A 666 39.76 20.61 -30.29
C SER A 666 40.50 21.75 -29.60
N LEU A 667 40.07 22.14 -28.39
CA LEU A 667 40.74 23.18 -27.60
C LEU A 667 42.18 22.77 -27.24
N LEU A 668 42.36 21.52 -26.80
CA LEU A 668 43.69 20.97 -26.50
C LEU A 668 44.57 20.86 -27.75
N LEU A 669 43.99 20.51 -28.90
CA LEU A 669 44.71 20.47 -30.17
C LEU A 669 45.19 21.88 -30.59
N VAL A 670 44.33 22.89 -30.47
CA VAL A 670 44.67 24.30 -30.78
C VAL A 670 45.74 24.82 -29.81
N LEU A 671 45.63 24.49 -28.52
CA LEU A 671 46.66 24.83 -27.52
C LEU A 671 47.99 24.11 -27.81
N GLY A 672 47.95 22.85 -28.24
CA GLY A 672 49.13 22.10 -28.65
C GLY A 672 49.79 22.68 -29.90
N ILE A 673 49.01 23.02 -30.93
CA ILE A 673 49.51 23.65 -32.17
C ILE A 673 50.10 25.03 -31.86
N SER A 674 49.41 25.86 -31.07
CA SER A 674 49.91 27.19 -30.71
C SER A 674 51.19 27.13 -29.86
N SER A 675 51.30 26.15 -28.94
CA SER A 675 52.54 25.86 -28.22
C SER A 675 53.68 25.44 -29.16
N CYS A 676 53.42 24.53 -30.11
CA CYS A 676 54.41 24.12 -31.11
C CYS A 676 54.87 25.29 -32.00
N VAL A 677 53.93 26.14 -32.45
CA VAL A 677 54.25 27.34 -33.24
C VAL A 677 55.08 28.32 -32.42
N ALA A 678 54.73 28.56 -31.16
CA ALA A 678 55.50 29.41 -30.26
C ALA A 678 56.93 28.87 -30.03
N ILE A 679 57.09 27.56 -29.85
CA ILE A 679 58.40 26.91 -29.73
C ILE A 679 59.22 27.06 -31.02
N CYS A 680 58.59 26.92 -32.20
CA CYS A 680 59.26 27.13 -33.49
C CYS A 680 59.71 28.59 -33.69
N PHE A 681 58.88 29.57 -33.29
CA PHE A 681 59.25 30.99 -33.33
C PHE A 681 60.37 31.34 -32.35
N MET A 682 60.33 30.78 -31.13
CA MET A 682 61.40 30.92 -30.14
C MET A 682 62.71 30.33 -30.67
N ARG A 683 62.68 29.11 -31.23
CA ARG A 683 63.85 28.48 -31.85
C ARG A 683 64.42 29.28 -33.04
N LYS A 684 63.56 29.92 -33.83
CA LYS A 684 63.99 30.79 -34.93
C LYS A 684 64.68 32.05 -34.39
N LYS A 685 64.12 32.69 -33.35
CA LYS A 685 64.76 33.82 -32.67
C LYS A 685 66.11 33.44 -32.04
N ASP A 686 66.20 32.27 -31.41
CA ASP A 686 67.45 31.78 -30.83
C ASP A 686 68.49 31.51 -31.92
N ALA A 687 68.10 30.95 -33.06
CA ALA A 687 68.99 30.74 -34.20
C ALA A 687 69.51 32.06 -34.80
N GLU A 688 68.63 33.06 -34.96
CA GLU A 688 69.00 34.41 -35.41
C GLU A 688 69.93 35.11 -34.41
N ALA A 689 69.70 34.95 -33.10
CA ALA A 689 70.56 35.47 -32.04
C ALA A 689 71.96 34.83 -32.06
N VAL A 690 72.03 33.50 -32.22
CA VAL A 690 73.31 32.76 -32.32
C VAL A 690 74.10 33.16 -33.58
N GLU A 691 73.42 33.40 -34.71
CA GLU A 691 74.09 33.87 -35.93
C GLU A 691 74.65 35.30 -35.76
N THR A 692 73.90 36.16 -35.07
CA THR A 692 74.33 37.53 -34.76
C THR A 692 75.53 37.54 -33.81
N GLU A 693 75.53 36.69 -32.79
CA GLU A 693 76.67 36.51 -31.88
C GLU A 693 77.90 35.94 -32.61
N ARG A 694 77.71 35.01 -33.56
CA ARG A 694 78.79 34.50 -34.42
C ARG A 694 79.42 35.61 -35.25
N LYS A 695 78.61 36.47 -35.89
CA LYS A 695 79.09 37.61 -36.70
C LYS A 695 79.85 38.62 -35.83
N ALA A 696 79.34 38.91 -34.63
CA ALA A 696 80.02 39.79 -33.67
C ALA A 696 81.38 39.21 -33.23
N LYS A 697 81.46 37.92 -32.86
CA LYS A 697 82.73 37.25 -32.53
C LYS A 697 83.71 37.22 -33.70
N GLN A 698 83.23 37.12 -34.93
CA GLN A 698 84.07 37.13 -36.13
C GLN A 698 84.65 38.52 -36.41
N GLN A 699 83.86 39.58 -36.24
CA GLN A 699 84.36 40.97 -36.29
C GLN A 699 85.38 41.24 -35.17
N GLN A 700 85.13 40.75 -33.96
CA GLN A 700 86.05 40.90 -32.83
C GLN A 700 87.40 40.20 -33.08
N ARG A 701 87.39 39.02 -33.72
CA ARG A 701 88.62 38.31 -34.15
C ARG A 701 89.39 39.08 -35.23
N GLN A 702 88.70 39.65 -36.21
CA GLN A 702 89.35 40.47 -37.24
C GLN A 702 89.98 41.74 -36.66
N GLN A 703 89.31 42.39 -35.71
CA GLN A 703 89.84 43.56 -35.01
C GLN A 703 91.05 43.20 -34.13
N TYR A 704 91.01 42.04 -33.45
CA TYR A 704 92.14 41.51 -32.68
C TYR A 704 93.36 41.20 -33.58
N GLU A 705 93.15 40.60 -34.77
CA GLU A 705 94.24 40.37 -35.73
C GLU A 705 94.84 41.67 -36.28
N LEU A 706 94.01 42.70 -36.48
CA LEU A 706 94.46 44.02 -36.94
C LEU A 706 95.35 44.70 -35.87
N LEU A 707 94.92 44.66 -34.61
CA LEU A 707 95.70 45.14 -33.46
C LEU A 707 96.99 44.33 -33.26
N ARG A 708 96.94 43.00 -33.46
CA ARG A 708 98.14 42.14 -33.42
C ARG A 708 99.14 42.51 -34.52
N ARG A 709 98.67 42.82 -35.74
CA ARG A 709 99.53 43.26 -36.86
C ARG A 709 100.16 44.65 -36.62
N GLN A 710 99.40 45.58 -36.03
CA GLN A 710 99.93 46.90 -35.63
C GLN A 710 100.95 46.80 -34.49
N SER A 711 100.74 45.91 -33.53
CA SER A 711 101.70 45.60 -32.45
C SER A 711 103.00 44.98 -33.00
N SER A 712 102.92 44.08 -33.99
CA SER A 712 104.11 43.50 -34.63
C SER A 712 104.89 44.47 -35.51
N GLN A 713 104.25 45.51 -36.08
CA GLN A 713 104.94 46.56 -36.85
C GLN A 713 105.69 47.56 -35.96
N HIS A 714 105.28 47.74 -34.70
CA HIS A 714 106.00 48.55 -33.71
C HIS A 714 107.25 47.86 -33.12
N LEU A 715 107.40 46.54 -33.33
CA LEU A 715 108.54 45.75 -32.85
C LEU A 715 109.66 45.57 -33.90
N GLN A 716 109.44 45.97 -35.16
CA GLN A 716 110.43 45.83 -36.26
C GLN A 716 111.10 47.14 -36.70
N SER A 717 110.87 48.27 -35.99
CA SER A 717 111.50 49.57 -36.26
C SER A 717 112.52 50.01 -35.19
N ALA A 718 112.87 49.14 -34.25
CA ALA A 718 114.07 49.28 -33.43
C ALA A 718 115.14 48.33 -33.97
N TRP A 719 116.41 48.77 -34.00
CA TRP A 719 117.64 48.07 -34.39
C TRP A 719 118.11 48.26 -35.86
N PRO A 720 119.05 49.19 -36.11
CA PRO A 720 119.90 49.25 -37.30
C PRO A 720 121.29 48.64 -37.03
N SER A 721 121.85 47.86 -37.97
CA SER A 721 123.30 47.63 -38.08
C SER A 721 123.68 46.97 -39.42
N GLU A 722 124.57 47.69 -40.12
CA GLU A 722 125.58 47.28 -41.12
C GLU A 722 125.17 46.64 -42.46
#